data_AF-A0A2E8DX52-F1
#
_entry.id   AF-A0A2E8DX52-F1
#
_cell.length_a   1.000
_cell.length_b   1.000
_cell.length_c   1.000
_cell.angle_alpha   90.00
_cell.angle_beta   90.00
_cell.angle_gamma   90.00
#
_symmetry.space_group_name_H-M   'P 1'
#
loop_
_entity.id
_entity.type
_entity.pdbx_description
1 polymer ?
#
loop_
_entity_poly.entity_id
_entity_poly.type
_entity_poly.pdbx_seq_one_letter_code
_entity_poly.pdbx_strand_id
1 'polypeptide(L)'
;MFSSSSYSLIHIWSTYIIAASCVFSQLELAAKPVTDVEQVTRLALKCQNLGLAYLEESQPQKAAEQFAKLINLLPEEAIGYGNLAVAQLRLKQSDEAWTTIQRGLKVNPMNSQLHFISAEILQLKGKFEQATVEIEEAVRLNPEDLEARYQLVRQHLRIRGDVGEQEKAIEGLKQIRLRTPTNIVVLMKLAQLAATRGDIDLTMETGQQLKTLLADIPIDKLQFLIDGLTAIQDQQLNNHLQVANRNLRIFENINKNTPRYQQGIAELDTPILGHPIEDFETGFRSRLVTKITPPISVHFTTIQKHFDKPKTNNIQFDYDHDGDLDALELNSEKMKMWRNDGDGTFSDASQTTFGSNFQIAAIDGTFADFDDDGDVDLVTIDHTNCYFFENLRQGRLKATVIVSEQQLQSIDDGDYDNDGDIDLVITSHQAVQTYKNRGDGTFVIDQVLSFSNGLDCHFVDYDNDGFLDLWILNPTKHSIWRNNGYSQFNNQSDLLPPKTEYGEFGLTSDYDNDGDLDLVHFLDDEKSYVLQNDGGNQNQWLRIELEAIVEGNNKNNLKGIGSRLEVKAGSHYQLTYVDQQISHFGLGNNKLVDVARIVWTNGVPQNILQPRSNQKIVEKQVLKGSCPFLYVYDGDGFRFITDLLWKSPLGMITPIGTVASSKSADDYVLIGDKLKPKDGQYILKITEELWETAYFDQVKLITVDHPASNQIFVDEKFTPTPYPPFKIHPVKIARRPLSAIDHNKNDVLKKLKKFDYDYAVEHKPGRFQGVVDEHIIELDLGPTIDQTPIKLFLTGWIFPTDTSINVSISQNPAISSTFPYLQVLDQKGQWQTVINPIGIPAGKNKTMIIDLTDKFLSVDRRVRIISDMQVYWDRAFFTIGDQVFPMVITELEVETADLQYLGFPKMYRPTPHGPHLYDYNQIDRNQRWRDMEGFFTRYGDVTQLLNSLDDKLVVMNAGDEITVTFSKSKLPGLPAGWTRSFILFSDGWVKDADINTLTSQTVGPLPYHNMKDYPPKEYPEHLLPYQLEYNSRRIRHKLPPF
;
A
#
# COMPACT_ATOMS: atom_id res chain seq x y z
N MET A 1 -16.65 -72.44 -15.21
CA MET A 1 -17.20 -73.36 -16.22
C MET A 1 -16.90 -72.79 -17.60
N PHE A 2 -16.15 -73.56 -18.41
CA PHE A 2 -15.99 -73.61 -19.88
C PHE A 2 -16.33 -72.35 -20.71
N SER A 3 -15.40 -71.65 -21.39
CA SER A 3 -14.41 -71.99 -22.45
C SER A 3 -14.90 -71.69 -23.88
N SER A 4 -14.14 -70.81 -24.57
CA SER A 4 -13.59 -70.95 -25.94
C SER A 4 -14.54 -71.41 -27.08
N SER A 5 -14.90 -70.52 -28.01
CA SER A 5 -14.17 -70.18 -29.26
C SER A 5 -14.37 -71.14 -30.43
N SER A 6 -14.55 -70.59 -31.64
CA SER A 6 -14.34 -71.27 -32.92
C SER A 6 -14.09 -70.23 -34.01
N TYR A 7 -12.82 -70.17 -34.41
CA TYR A 7 -12.23 -69.45 -35.53
C TYR A 7 -12.48 -70.16 -36.88
N SER A 8 -12.28 -69.42 -37.99
CA SER A 8 -11.50 -69.76 -39.21
C SER A 8 -12.16 -69.09 -40.43
N LEU A 9 -11.47 -68.44 -41.37
CA LEU A 9 -10.32 -68.80 -42.23
C LEU A 9 -9.63 -67.47 -42.68
N ILE A 10 -8.32 -67.23 -42.80
CA ILE A 10 -7.09 -67.94 -43.26
C ILE A 10 -6.44 -67.19 -44.45
N HIS A 11 -5.18 -66.77 -44.23
CA HIS A 11 -4.01 -66.58 -45.12
C HIS A 11 -4.04 -65.55 -46.28
N ILE A 12 -2.98 -64.78 -46.61
CA ILE A 12 -1.52 -65.06 -46.63
C ILE A 12 -0.68 -63.80 -46.29
N TRP A 13 0.49 -64.06 -45.70
CA TRP A 13 1.54 -63.15 -45.22
C TRP A 13 2.60 -62.73 -46.26
N SER A 14 3.42 -61.75 -45.86
CA SER A 14 4.82 -61.43 -46.25
C SER A 14 5.02 -60.60 -47.53
N THR A 15 5.75 -59.49 -47.57
CA THR A 15 6.69 -58.82 -46.63
C THR A 15 7.07 -57.48 -47.28
N TYR A 16 7.13 -56.36 -46.53
CA TYR A 16 8.26 -55.42 -46.59
C TYR A 16 8.28 -54.54 -45.34
N ILE A 17 9.45 -54.52 -44.74
CA ILE A 17 9.88 -53.88 -43.49
C ILE A 17 10.50 -52.51 -43.86
N ILE A 18 10.36 -51.50 -42.98
CA ILE A 18 11.04 -50.18 -42.96
C ILE A 18 10.53 -49.15 -43.99
N ALA A 19 9.61 -48.29 -43.54
CA ALA A 19 9.52 -46.84 -43.77
C ALA A 19 8.08 -46.37 -43.47
N ALA A 20 7.72 -46.27 -42.18
CA ALA A 20 6.49 -45.60 -41.74
C ALA A 20 6.76 -44.89 -40.40
N SER A 21 7.82 -44.11 -40.40
CA SER A 21 8.06 -43.01 -39.47
C SER A 21 8.27 -41.78 -40.37
N CYS A 22 7.44 -40.77 -40.16
CA CYS A 22 7.35 -39.47 -40.84
C CYS A 22 6.38 -39.37 -42.05
N VAL A 23 5.58 -38.29 -41.97
CA VAL A 23 4.81 -37.56 -43.00
C VAL A 23 3.30 -37.86 -43.11
N PHE A 24 2.50 -36.77 -42.99
CA PHE A 24 1.03 -36.58 -43.04
C PHE A 24 0.30 -36.87 -41.71
N SER A 25 0.01 -35.95 -40.78
CA SER A 25 -0.25 -34.49 -40.76
C SER A 25 -1.32 -33.97 -41.73
N GLN A 26 -2.38 -33.42 -41.12
CA GLN A 26 -3.51 -32.65 -41.66
C GLN A 26 -4.69 -33.42 -42.28
N LEU A 27 -5.76 -33.55 -41.48
CA LEU A 27 -7.14 -33.41 -41.94
C LEU A 27 -8.04 -33.01 -40.76
N GLU A 28 -8.23 -31.69 -40.67
CA GLU A 28 -9.46 -30.98 -40.29
C GLU A 28 -10.23 -31.48 -39.05
N LEU A 29 -9.79 -31.01 -37.87
CA LEU A 29 -10.76 -30.52 -36.89
C LEU A 29 -11.39 -29.26 -37.51
N ALA A 30 -12.52 -29.44 -38.19
CA ALA A 30 -13.40 -28.34 -38.53
C ALA A 30 -13.75 -27.63 -37.22
N ALA A 31 -13.18 -26.44 -37.03
CA ALA A 31 -13.61 -25.50 -36.01
C ALA A 31 -15.12 -25.33 -36.16
N LYS A 32 -15.88 -25.71 -35.14
CA LYS A 32 -17.25 -25.20 -35.02
C LYS A 32 -17.11 -23.67 -35.05
N PRO A 33 -17.85 -22.97 -35.92
CA PRO A 33 -17.86 -21.51 -35.85
C PRO A 33 -18.30 -21.16 -34.43
N VAL A 34 -17.56 -20.29 -33.76
CA VAL A 34 -17.98 -19.66 -32.51
C VAL A 34 -19.31 -18.97 -32.82
N THR A 35 -20.41 -19.61 -32.43
CA THR A 35 -21.77 -19.15 -32.75
C THR A 35 -22.27 -18.06 -31.81
N ASP A 36 -21.45 -17.55 -30.90
CA ASP A 36 -21.83 -16.42 -30.06
C ASP A 36 -20.62 -15.51 -29.77
N VAL A 37 -20.51 -14.44 -30.58
CA VAL A 37 -19.49 -13.40 -30.41
C VAL A 37 -19.57 -12.78 -29.01
N GLU A 38 -20.76 -12.70 -28.42
CA GLU A 38 -20.98 -12.15 -27.08
C GLU A 38 -20.35 -13.02 -26.00
N GLN A 39 -20.55 -14.34 -26.09
CA GLN A 39 -19.97 -15.29 -25.15
C GLN A 39 -18.43 -15.24 -25.14
N VAL A 40 -17.81 -15.13 -26.32
CA VAL A 40 -16.34 -15.05 -26.43
C VAL A 40 -15.81 -13.73 -25.90
N THR A 41 -16.46 -12.61 -26.23
CA THR A 41 -16.12 -11.28 -25.69
C THR A 41 -16.17 -11.27 -24.16
N ARG A 42 -17.24 -11.82 -23.57
CA ARG A 42 -17.39 -11.89 -22.11
C ARG A 42 -16.31 -12.75 -21.45
N LEU A 43 -16.02 -13.93 -22.03
CA LEU A 43 -14.97 -14.80 -21.52
C LEU A 43 -13.57 -14.16 -21.64
N ALA A 44 -13.34 -13.35 -22.67
CA ALA A 44 -12.08 -12.65 -22.87
C ALA A 44 -11.86 -11.56 -21.81
N LEU A 45 -12.86 -10.70 -21.58
CA LEU A 45 -12.84 -9.70 -20.49
C LEU A 45 -12.56 -10.36 -19.14
N LYS A 46 -13.29 -11.45 -18.85
CA LYS A 46 -13.06 -12.25 -17.65
C LYS A 46 -11.61 -12.73 -17.51
N CYS A 47 -11.02 -13.27 -18.58
CA CYS A 47 -9.64 -13.72 -18.56
C CYS A 47 -8.67 -12.55 -18.33
N GLN A 48 -8.96 -11.37 -18.90
CA GLN A 48 -8.17 -10.17 -18.65
C GLN A 48 -8.25 -9.74 -17.19
N ASN A 49 -9.46 -9.52 -16.66
CA ASN A 49 -9.72 -9.06 -15.30
C ASN A 49 -9.05 -9.95 -14.26
N LEU A 50 -9.24 -11.27 -14.37
CA LEU A 50 -8.59 -12.24 -13.50
C LEU A 50 -7.07 -12.25 -13.67
N GLY A 51 -6.59 -12.10 -14.89
CA GLY A 51 -5.16 -12.04 -15.17
C GLY A 51 -4.48 -10.87 -14.47
N LEU A 52 -5.08 -9.68 -14.55
CA LEU A 52 -4.59 -8.46 -13.89
C LEU A 52 -4.65 -8.60 -12.36
N ALA A 53 -5.78 -9.05 -11.80
CA ALA A 53 -5.89 -9.27 -10.36
C ALA A 53 -4.93 -10.34 -9.83
N TYR A 54 -4.63 -11.39 -10.61
CA TYR A 54 -3.58 -12.34 -10.26
C TYR A 54 -2.17 -11.71 -10.31
N LEU A 55 -1.91 -10.73 -11.18
CA LEU A 55 -0.64 -10.00 -11.15
C LEU A 55 -0.52 -9.13 -9.90
N GLU A 56 -1.60 -8.49 -9.46
CA GLU A 56 -1.65 -7.70 -8.23
C GLU A 56 -1.51 -8.56 -6.97
N GLU A 57 -2.20 -9.70 -6.90
CA GLU A 57 -2.08 -10.67 -5.80
C GLU A 57 -0.80 -11.53 -5.89
N SER A 58 0.15 -11.13 -6.70
CA SER A 58 1.45 -11.78 -6.82
C SER A 58 1.46 -13.23 -7.26
N GLN A 59 0.54 -13.57 -8.14
CA GLN A 59 0.36 -14.90 -8.70
C GLN A 59 0.59 -14.88 -10.22
N PRO A 60 1.80 -14.51 -10.71
CA PRO A 60 2.06 -14.35 -12.14
C PRO A 60 1.89 -15.66 -12.94
N GLN A 61 2.02 -16.82 -12.29
CA GLN A 61 1.71 -18.11 -12.90
C GLN A 61 0.22 -18.25 -13.23
N LYS A 62 -0.68 -17.87 -12.30
CA LYS A 62 -2.12 -17.90 -12.54
C LYS A 62 -2.53 -16.81 -13.54
N ALA A 63 -1.88 -15.65 -13.49
CA ALA A 63 -2.07 -14.60 -14.49
C ALA A 63 -1.73 -15.10 -15.90
N ALA A 64 -0.56 -15.74 -16.06
CA ALA A 64 -0.13 -16.33 -17.32
C ALA A 64 -1.15 -17.37 -17.84
N GLU A 65 -1.73 -18.19 -16.97
CA GLU A 65 -2.80 -19.12 -17.35
C GLU A 65 -4.06 -18.42 -17.87
N GLN A 66 -4.46 -17.28 -17.29
CA GLN A 66 -5.61 -16.52 -17.79
C GLN A 66 -5.30 -15.81 -19.11
N PHE A 67 -4.14 -15.18 -19.24
CA PHE A 67 -3.75 -14.54 -20.51
C PHE A 67 -3.57 -15.57 -21.64
N ALA A 68 -3.10 -16.78 -21.33
CA ALA A 68 -3.09 -17.87 -22.31
C ALA A 68 -4.50 -18.29 -22.76
N LYS A 69 -5.49 -18.29 -21.87
CA LYS A 69 -6.90 -18.50 -22.24
C LYS A 69 -7.43 -17.34 -23.09
N LEU A 70 -7.09 -16.10 -22.75
CA LEU A 70 -7.44 -14.91 -23.54
C LEU A 70 -6.93 -15.04 -24.98
N ILE A 71 -5.68 -15.45 -25.18
CA ILE A 71 -5.11 -15.72 -26.51
C ILE A 71 -5.89 -16.84 -27.24
N ASN A 72 -6.33 -17.88 -26.54
CA ASN A 72 -7.10 -18.95 -27.18
C ASN A 72 -8.51 -18.51 -27.60
N LEU A 73 -9.12 -17.58 -26.85
CA LEU A 73 -10.44 -17.02 -27.13
C LEU A 73 -10.38 -16.00 -28.27
N LEU A 74 -9.38 -15.12 -28.21
CA LEU A 74 -9.17 -14.01 -29.13
C LEU A 74 -7.73 -14.08 -29.67
N PRO A 75 -7.44 -15.06 -30.55
CA PRO A 75 -6.08 -15.23 -31.10
C PRO A 75 -5.64 -14.06 -31.96
N GLU A 76 -6.59 -13.25 -32.44
CA GLU A 76 -6.39 -12.05 -33.26
C GLU A 76 -6.31 -10.76 -32.43
N GLU A 77 -6.42 -10.82 -31.09
CA GLU A 77 -6.25 -9.63 -30.22
C GLU A 77 -4.86 -9.63 -29.58
N ALA A 78 -4.13 -8.53 -29.79
CA ALA A 78 -2.75 -8.37 -29.35
C ALA A 78 -2.57 -8.37 -27.82
N ILE A 79 -3.56 -7.85 -27.09
CA ILE A 79 -3.51 -7.65 -25.63
C ILE A 79 -3.13 -8.90 -24.84
N GLY A 80 -3.69 -10.07 -25.22
CA GLY A 80 -3.41 -11.33 -24.53
C GLY A 80 -1.95 -11.75 -24.63
N TYR A 81 -1.31 -11.47 -25.77
CA TYR A 81 0.11 -11.76 -25.98
C TYR A 81 1.02 -10.81 -25.19
N GLY A 82 0.70 -9.51 -25.18
CA GLY A 82 1.42 -8.53 -24.37
C GLY A 82 1.40 -8.88 -22.88
N ASN A 83 0.20 -9.11 -22.35
CA ASN A 83 0.02 -9.41 -20.93
C ASN A 83 0.59 -10.77 -20.51
N LEU A 84 0.52 -11.78 -21.38
CA LEU A 84 1.22 -13.04 -21.14
C LEU A 84 2.74 -12.85 -21.12
N ALA A 85 3.29 -12.04 -22.02
CA ALA A 85 4.72 -11.74 -22.02
C ALA A 85 5.15 -11.00 -20.74
N VAL A 86 4.34 -10.05 -20.24
CA VAL A 86 4.53 -9.40 -18.94
C VAL A 86 4.52 -10.42 -17.79
N ALA A 87 3.53 -11.30 -17.72
CA ALA A 87 3.47 -12.34 -16.69
C ALA A 87 4.70 -13.27 -16.75
N GLN A 88 5.16 -13.63 -17.94
CA GLN A 88 6.37 -14.42 -18.16
C GLN A 88 7.65 -13.67 -17.73
N LEU A 89 7.73 -12.36 -17.98
CA LEU A 89 8.82 -11.53 -17.46
C LEU A 89 8.88 -11.55 -15.93
N ARG A 90 7.74 -11.43 -15.24
CA ARG A 90 7.66 -11.53 -13.77
C ARG A 90 8.03 -12.93 -13.26
N LEU A 91 7.83 -13.97 -14.07
CA LEU A 91 8.29 -15.34 -13.82
C LEU A 91 9.77 -15.58 -14.18
N LYS A 92 10.51 -14.56 -14.65
CA LYS A 92 11.90 -14.66 -15.17
C LYS A 92 12.05 -15.59 -16.38
N GLN A 93 10.99 -15.72 -17.18
CA GLN A 93 10.92 -16.55 -18.39
C GLN A 93 11.14 -15.72 -19.65
N SER A 94 12.34 -15.13 -19.80
CA SER A 94 12.63 -14.14 -20.86
C SER A 94 12.73 -14.73 -22.28
N ASP A 95 12.86 -16.05 -22.44
CA ASP A 95 12.83 -16.71 -23.76
C ASP A 95 11.39 -16.99 -24.21
N GLU A 96 10.54 -17.41 -23.28
CA GLU A 96 9.11 -17.57 -23.48
C GLU A 96 8.45 -16.23 -23.76
N ALA A 97 8.73 -15.20 -22.95
CA ALA A 97 8.24 -13.83 -23.14
C ALA A 97 8.57 -13.31 -24.54
N TRP A 98 9.81 -13.52 -25.00
CA TRP A 98 10.23 -13.16 -26.36
C TRP A 98 9.43 -13.90 -27.43
N THR A 99 9.18 -15.19 -27.25
CA THR A 99 8.39 -15.98 -28.19
C THR A 99 6.93 -15.50 -28.23
N THR A 100 6.36 -15.17 -27.07
CA THR A 100 4.99 -14.69 -26.93
C THR A 100 4.81 -13.31 -27.55
N ILE A 101 5.68 -12.34 -27.25
CA ILE A 101 5.55 -10.98 -27.78
C ILE A 101 5.67 -10.95 -29.31
N GLN A 102 6.56 -11.77 -29.88
CA GLN A 102 6.72 -11.91 -31.32
C GLN A 102 5.49 -12.54 -31.99
N ARG A 103 4.69 -13.31 -31.27
CA ARG A 103 3.38 -13.75 -31.75
C ARG A 103 2.36 -12.61 -31.71
N GLY A 104 2.33 -11.83 -30.62
CA GLY A 104 1.48 -10.64 -30.53
C GLY A 104 1.75 -9.64 -31.66
N LEU A 105 3.01 -9.37 -31.97
CA LEU A 105 3.41 -8.48 -33.06
C LEU A 105 3.07 -9.03 -34.45
N LYS A 106 2.93 -10.35 -34.62
CA LYS A 106 2.38 -10.92 -35.87
C LYS A 106 0.89 -10.71 -36.01
N VAL A 107 0.18 -10.67 -34.87
CA VAL A 107 -1.26 -10.47 -34.80
C VAL A 107 -1.61 -9.00 -35.06
N ASN A 108 -1.00 -8.08 -34.29
CA ASN A 108 -1.09 -6.65 -34.57
C ASN A 108 0.31 -6.02 -34.62
N PRO A 109 0.89 -5.90 -35.83
CA PRO A 109 2.15 -5.19 -36.03
C PRO A 109 2.06 -3.67 -35.81
N MET A 110 0.87 -3.12 -35.61
CA MET A 110 0.64 -1.69 -35.43
C MET A 110 0.29 -1.32 -33.99
N ASN A 111 0.44 -2.25 -33.03
CA ASN A 111 0.21 -1.99 -31.61
C ASN A 111 1.49 -1.43 -30.95
N SER A 112 1.46 -0.17 -30.51
CA SER A 112 2.64 0.50 -29.94
C SER A 112 3.12 -0.14 -28.62
N GLN A 113 2.20 -0.56 -27.75
CA GLN A 113 2.53 -1.14 -26.45
C GLN A 113 3.22 -2.51 -26.61
N LEU A 114 2.84 -3.32 -27.61
CA LEU A 114 3.54 -4.57 -27.90
C LEU A 114 4.99 -4.33 -28.33
N HIS A 115 5.22 -3.33 -29.18
CA HIS A 115 6.58 -2.95 -29.58
C HIS A 115 7.39 -2.44 -28.37
N PHE A 116 6.76 -1.69 -27.46
CA PHE A 116 7.41 -1.25 -26.24
C PHE A 116 7.80 -2.41 -25.30
N ILE A 117 6.87 -3.33 -25.02
CA ILE A 117 7.14 -4.55 -24.24
C ILE A 117 8.22 -5.42 -24.93
N SER A 118 8.20 -5.52 -26.26
CA SER A 118 9.22 -6.22 -27.05
C SER A 118 10.61 -5.61 -26.83
N ALA A 119 10.69 -4.28 -26.80
CA ALA A 119 11.92 -3.58 -26.50
C ALA A 119 12.41 -3.84 -25.08
N GLU A 120 11.54 -3.83 -24.06
CA GLU A 120 11.91 -4.16 -22.68
C GLU A 120 12.50 -5.59 -22.59
N ILE A 121 11.86 -6.56 -23.23
CA ILE A 121 12.35 -7.94 -23.30
C ILE A 121 13.73 -7.99 -23.95
N LEU A 122 13.95 -7.25 -25.04
CA LEU A 122 15.25 -7.19 -25.72
C LEU A 122 16.32 -6.52 -24.87
N GLN A 123 15.98 -5.46 -24.13
CA GLN A 123 16.89 -4.79 -23.21
C GLN A 123 17.34 -5.72 -22.09
N LEU A 124 16.43 -6.48 -21.48
CA LEU A 124 16.75 -7.51 -20.48
C LEU A 124 17.69 -8.59 -21.04
N LYS A 125 17.55 -8.91 -22.32
CA LYS A 125 18.42 -9.86 -23.04
C LYS A 125 19.73 -9.24 -23.53
N GLY A 126 19.96 -7.95 -23.28
CA GLY A 126 21.15 -7.20 -23.71
C GLY A 126 21.19 -6.88 -25.22
N LYS A 127 20.07 -7.01 -25.94
CA LYS A 127 19.96 -6.81 -27.40
C LYS A 127 19.48 -5.41 -27.76
N PHE A 128 20.26 -4.42 -27.36
CA PHE A 128 19.84 -3.03 -27.41
C PHE A 128 19.63 -2.44 -28.81
N GLU A 129 20.40 -2.85 -29.82
CA GLU A 129 20.19 -2.36 -31.20
C GLU A 129 18.81 -2.78 -31.73
N GLN A 130 18.39 -4.01 -31.41
CA GLN A 130 17.05 -4.51 -31.75
C GLN A 130 15.99 -3.80 -30.91
N ALA A 131 16.27 -3.56 -29.62
CA ALA A 131 15.36 -2.82 -28.75
C ALA A 131 15.10 -1.40 -29.29
N THR A 132 16.13 -0.69 -29.78
CA THR A 132 15.97 0.63 -30.40
C THR A 132 15.00 0.59 -31.57
N VAL A 133 15.10 -0.40 -32.45
CA VAL A 133 14.19 -0.56 -33.60
C VAL A 133 12.74 -0.75 -33.15
N GLU A 134 12.52 -1.56 -32.11
CA GLU A 134 11.17 -1.77 -31.55
C GLU A 134 10.63 -0.48 -30.89
N ILE A 135 11.45 0.28 -30.18
CA ILE A 135 11.02 1.56 -29.58
C ILE A 135 10.72 2.60 -30.68
N GLU A 136 11.54 2.68 -31.74
CA GLU A 136 11.27 3.55 -32.90
C GLU A 136 9.89 3.26 -33.48
N GLU A 137 9.53 1.99 -33.60
CA GLU A 137 8.23 1.56 -34.09
C GLU A 137 7.10 1.88 -33.10
N ALA A 138 7.29 1.66 -31.80
CA ALA A 138 6.34 2.05 -30.76
C ALA A 138 6.01 3.56 -30.82
N VAL A 139 7.04 4.40 -30.93
CA VAL A 139 6.90 5.87 -31.04
C VAL A 139 6.28 6.30 -32.37
N ARG A 140 6.55 5.57 -33.47
CA ARG A 140 5.92 5.82 -34.77
C ARG A 140 4.41 5.56 -34.71
N LEU A 141 4.01 4.53 -33.98
CA LEU A 141 2.62 4.07 -33.86
C LEU A 141 1.81 4.90 -32.86
N ASN A 142 2.41 5.26 -31.72
CA ASN A 142 1.83 6.19 -30.76
C ASN A 142 2.80 7.36 -30.50
N PRO A 143 2.71 8.44 -31.29
CA PRO A 143 3.54 9.62 -31.10
C PRO A 143 3.27 10.40 -29.81
N GLU A 144 2.21 10.07 -29.06
CA GLU A 144 1.86 10.75 -27.82
C GLU A 144 2.40 10.04 -26.58
N ASP A 145 2.92 8.82 -26.75
CA ASP A 145 3.54 8.04 -25.67
C ASP A 145 4.87 8.68 -25.23
N LEU A 146 4.80 9.39 -24.10
CA LEU A 146 5.95 10.10 -23.54
C LEU A 146 7.05 9.13 -23.07
N GLU A 147 6.67 7.97 -22.55
CA GLU A 147 7.60 6.98 -22.02
C GLU A 147 8.36 6.28 -23.14
N ALA A 148 7.66 5.76 -24.15
CA ALA A 148 8.28 5.16 -25.32
C ALA A 148 9.23 6.15 -26.01
N ARG A 149 8.82 7.42 -26.16
CA ARG A 149 9.64 8.45 -26.79
C ARG A 149 10.86 8.81 -25.95
N TYR A 150 10.72 8.91 -24.64
CA TYR A 150 11.85 9.19 -23.78
C TYR A 150 12.84 8.01 -23.73
N GLN A 151 12.36 6.77 -23.74
CA GLN A 151 13.20 5.58 -23.88
C GLN A 151 13.97 5.56 -25.22
N LEU A 152 13.35 6.02 -26.31
CA LEU A 152 14.04 6.16 -27.60
C LEU A 152 15.18 7.17 -27.52
N VAL A 153 14.92 8.34 -26.92
CA VAL A 153 15.94 9.36 -26.66
C VAL A 153 17.08 8.75 -25.85
N ARG A 154 16.79 7.95 -24.81
CA ARG A 154 17.82 7.26 -24.02
C ARG A 154 18.66 6.29 -24.85
N GLN A 155 18.08 5.58 -25.81
CA GLN A 155 18.84 4.69 -26.70
C GLN A 155 19.80 5.48 -27.60
N HIS A 156 19.33 6.55 -28.23
CA HIS A 156 20.20 7.40 -29.06
C HIS A 156 21.34 8.02 -28.25
N LEU A 157 21.06 8.47 -27.02
CA LEU A 157 22.08 9.03 -26.12
C LEU A 157 23.10 7.99 -25.61
N ARG A 158 22.82 6.70 -25.76
CA ARG A 158 23.74 5.62 -25.38
C ARG A 158 24.94 5.52 -26.33
N ILE A 159 24.74 5.86 -27.60
CA ILE A 159 25.77 5.84 -28.64
C ILE A 159 26.56 7.15 -28.57
N ARG A 160 27.60 7.16 -27.72
CA ARG A 160 28.40 8.37 -27.48
C ARG A 160 29.21 8.74 -28.72
N GLY A 161 29.13 10.01 -29.13
CA GLY A 161 29.98 10.60 -30.16
C GLY A 161 29.47 10.46 -31.60
N ASP A 162 28.32 9.83 -31.81
CA ASP A 162 27.64 9.82 -33.12
C ASP A 162 26.78 11.08 -33.28
N VAL A 163 27.07 11.87 -34.31
CA VAL A 163 26.38 13.14 -34.58
C VAL A 163 24.94 12.92 -35.01
N GLY A 164 24.66 11.87 -35.79
CA GLY A 164 23.31 11.56 -36.27
C GLY A 164 22.40 11.10 -35.14
N GLU A 165 22.91 10.28 -34.22
CA GLU A 165 22.14 9.82 -33.06
C GLU A 165 21.85 10.98 -32.08
N GLN A 166 22.78 11.93 -31.91
CA GLN A 166 22.51 13.15 -31.14
C GLN A 166 21.43 14.02 -31.77
N GLU A 167 21.40 14.14 -33.09
CA GLU A 167 20.35 14.89 -33.80
C GLU A 167 18.97 14.24 -33.59
N LYS A 168 18.88 12.91 -33.67
CA LYS A 168 17.65 12.17 -33.35
C LYS A 168 17.20 12.39 -31.90
N ALA A 169 18.13 12.38 -30.95
CA ALA A 169 17.83 12.64 -29.53
C ALA A 169 17.29 14.07 -29.31
N ILE A 170 17.88 15.07 -29.98
CA ILE A 170 17.39 16.47 -29.93
C ILE A 170 15.97 16.55 -30.48
N GLU A 171 15.72 15.94 -31.63
CA GLU A 171 14.38 15.97 -32.23
C GLU A 171 13.35 15.26 -31.35
N GLY A 172 13.68 14.08 -30.82
CA GLY A 172 12.80 13.37 -29.87
C GLY A 172 12.46 14.21 -28.65
N LEU A 173 13.44 14.90 -28.06
CA LEU A 173 13.19 15.80 -26.93
C LEU A 173 12.36 17.04 -27.32
N LYS A 174 12.53 17.60 -28.52
CA LYS A 174 11.67 18.69 -29.01
C LYS A 174 10.20 18.24 -29.08
N GLN A 175 9.97 17.02 -29.54
CA GLN A 175 8.63 16.46 -29.62
C GLN A 175 8.04 16.20 -28.22
N ILE A 176 8.83 15.71 -27.25
CA ILE A 176 8.39 15.60 -25.84
C ILE A 176 8.02 16.99 -25.28
N ARG A 177 8.86 18.01 -25.53
CA ARG A 177 8.65 19.39 -25.07
C ARG A 177 7.32 19.99 -25.56
N LEU A 178 6.79 19.59 -26.72
CA LEU A 178 5.49 20.08 -27.19
C LEU A 178 4.34 19.69 -26.27
N ARG A 179 4.46 18.60 -25.52
CA ARG A 179 3.44 18.08 -24.59
C ARG A 179 3.75 18.43 -23.15
N THR A 180 5.03 18.47 -22.81
CA THR A 180 5.51 18.82 -21.47
C THR A 180 6.39 20.08 -21.54
N PRO A 181 5.81 21.25 -21.93
CA PRO A 181 6.60 22.46 -22.22
C PRO A 181 7.35 23.00 -21.01
N THR A 182 6.91 22.65 -19.80
CA THR A 182 7.51 23.04 -18.52
C THR A 182 8.37 21.94 -17.90
N ASN A 183 8.50 20.77 -18.54
CA ASN A 183 9.28 19.66 -18.00
C ASN A 183 10.78 19.97 -18.12
N ILE A 184 11.38 20.25 -16.96
CA ILE A 184 12.74 20.79 -16.90
C ILE A 184 13.81 19.77 -17.33
N VAL A 185 13.53 18.46 -17.25
CA VAL A 185 14.45 17.41 -17.74
C VAL A 185 14.63 17.55 -19.23
N VAL A 186 13.52 17.67 -19.94
CA VAL A 186 13.49 17.80 -21.40
C VAL A 186 14.21 19.07 -21.82
N LEU A 187 13.92 20.19 -21.14
CA LEU A 187 14.57 21.47 -21.42
C LEU A 187 16.08 21.45 -21.14
N MET A 188 16.53 20.84 -20.04
CA MET A 188 17.96 20.74 -19.70
C MET A 188 18.72 19.87 -20.71
N LYS A 189 18.15 18.71 -21.06
CA LYS A 189 18.74 17.83 -22.08
C LYS A 189 18.79 18.49 -23.44
N LEU A 190 17.74 19.22 -23.84
CA LEU A 190 17.75 20.01 -25.07
C LEU A 190 18.82 21.09 -25.06
N ALA A 191 18.89 21.90 -24.00
CA ALA A 191 19.89 22.95 -23.88
C ALA A 191 21.32 22.38 -23.97
N GLN A 192 21.59 21.28 -23.28
CA GLN A 192 22.90 20.63 -23.28
C GLN A 192 23.27 20.07 -24.66
N LEU A 193 22.35 19.35 -25.31
CA LEU A 193 22.60 18.75 -26.63
C LEU A 193 22.71 19.81 -27.73
N ALA A 194 21.87 20.85 -27.69
CA ALA A 194 21.95 22.00 -28.58
C ALA A 194 23.30 22.72 -28.46
N ALA A 195 23.76 22.97 -27.22
CA ALA A 195 25.06 23.60 -26.97
C ALA A 195 26.22 22.74 -27.49
N THR A 196 26.11 21.42 -27.39
CA THR A 196 27.09 20.47 -27.93
C THR A 196 27.20 20.58 -29.45
N ARG A 197 26.07 20.86 -30.14
CA ARG A 197 26.01 21.01 -31.60
C ARG A 197 26.30 22.43 -32.08
N GLY A 198 26.41 23.39 -31.18
CA GLY A 198 26.56 24.81 -31.52
C GLY A 198 25.27 25.45 -32.03
N ASP A 199 24.11 24.87 -31.72
CA ASP A 199 22.80 25.48 -31.98
C ASP A 199 22.53 26.56 -30.91
N ILE A 200 23.01 27.76 -31.20
CA ILE A 200 22.96 28.90 -30.26
C ILE A 200 21.51 29.27 -29.96
N ASP A 201 20.65 29.32 -30.98
CA ASP A 201 19.26 29.77 -30.84
C ASP A 201 18.46 28.84 -29.92
N LEU A 202 18.52 27.52 -30.17
CA LEU A 202 17.81 26.54 -29.35
C LEU A 202 18.37 26.46 -27.92
N THR A 203 19.69 26.60 -27.76
CA THR A 203 20.34 26.66 -26.43
C THR A 203 19.84 27.87 -25.65
N MET A 204 19.77 29.04 -26.30
CA MET A 204 19.30 30.27 -25.67
C MET A 204 17.81 30.22 -25.35
N GLU A 205 16.99 29.68 -26.24
CA GLU A 205 15.55 29.54 -26.05
C GLU A 205 15.24 28.64 -24.84
N THR A 206 15.74 27.40 -24.85
CA THR A 206 15.52 26.43 -23.78
C THR A 206 16.17 26.87 -22.47
N GLY A 207 17.37 27.47 -22.54
CA GLY A 207 18.07 28.01 -21.39
C GLY A 207 17.37 29.21 -20.75
N GLN A 208 16.80 30.12 -21.54
CA GLN A 208 16.04 31.24 -21.01
C GLN A 208 14.71 30.77 -20.40
N GLN A 209 14.08 29.76 -21.00
CA GLN A 209 12.89 29.14 -20.42
C GLN A 209 13.22 28.44 -19.09
N LEU A 210 14.32 27.69 -19.02
CA LEU A 210 14.83 27.11 -17.77
C LEU A 210 15.10 28.20 -16.73
N LYS A 211 15.73 29.30 -17.13
CA LYS A 211 16.01 30.42 -16.22
C LYS A 211 14.73 31.03 -15.64
N THR A 212 13.64 31.06 -16.41
CA THR A 212 12.33 31.52 -15.92
C THR A 212 11.67 30.48 -15.02
N LEU A 213 11.62 29.22 -15.43
CA LEU A 213 11.01 28.12 -14.67
C LEU A 213 11.76 27.79 -13.37
N LEU A 214 13.02 28.19 -13.29
CA LEU A 214 13.93 27.97 -12.17
C LEU A 214 14.43 29.31 -11.61
N ALA A 215 13.67 30.40 -11.76
CA ALA A 215 14.07 31.72 -11.27
C ALA A 215 14.20 31.77 -9.73
N ASP A 216 13.57 30.81 -9.04
CA ASP A 216 13.51 30.67 -7.59
C ASP A 216 14.61 29.76 -7.02
N ILE A 217 15.43 29.09 -7.85
CA ILE A 217 16.53 28.26 -7.34
C ILE A 217 17.72 29.14 -6.92
N PRO A 218 18.58 28.68 -5.97
CA PRO A 218 19.74 29.43 -5.51
C PRO A 218 20.62 29.96 -6.65
N ILE A 219 21.03 31.23 -6.54
CA ILE A 219 21.71 31.95 -7.61
C ILE A 219 23.03 31.28 -8.03
N ASP A 220 23.72 30.61 -7.11
CA ASP A 220 24.95 29.86 -7.36
C ASP A 220 24.72 28.62 -8.23
N LYS A 221 23.56 27.95 -8.10
CA LYS A 221 23.14 26.86 -9.00
C LYS A 221 22.71 27.40 -10.35
N LEU A 222 21.92 28.48 -10.35
CA LEU A 222 21.49 29.17 -11.57
C LEU A 222 22.68 29.77 -12.34
N GLN A 223 23.78 30.08 -11.65
CA GLN A 223 25.00 30.61 -12.26
C GLN A 223 25.59 29.66 -13.30
N PHE A 224 25.50 28.34 -13.11
CA PHE A 224 25.95 27.39 -14.14
C PHE A 224 25.12 27.47 -15.43
N LEU A 225 23.81 27.70 -15.31
CA LEU A 225 22.97 27.97 -16.48
C LEU A 225 23.36 29.31 -17.11
N ILE A 226 23.51 30.38 -16.32
CA ILE A 226 23.87 31.72 -16.78
C ILE A 226 25.24 31.71 -17.48
N ASP A 227 26.24 31.07 -16.89
CA ASP A 227 27.59 30.94 -17.45
C ASP A 227 27.57 30.09 -18.72
N GLY A 228 26.72 29.06 -18.77
CA GLY A 228 26.49 28.27 -19.98
C GLY A 228 25.95 29.11 -21.13
N LEU A 229 24.92 29.91 -20.85
CA LEU A 229 24.28 30.81 -21.84
C LEU A 229 25.15 32.01 -22.22
N THR A 230 25.99 32.50 -21.30
CA THR A 230 26.95 33.56 -21.60
C THR A 230 28.07 33.03 -22.48
N ALA A 231 28.60 31.85 -22.15
CA ALA A 231 29.65 31.22 -22.94
C ALA A 231 29.16 30.87 -24.35
N ILE A 232 27.93 30.38 -24.56
CA ILE A 232 27.47 30.02 -25.92
C ILE A 232 27.43 31.23 -26.86
N GLN A 233 27.22 32.45 -26.34
CA GLN A 233 27.16 33.70 -27.09
C GLN A 233 28.54 34.34 -27.37
N ASP A 234 29.57 33.99 -26.61
CA ASP A 234 30.91 34.58 -26.75
C ASP A 234 31.74 33.90 -27.86
N GLN A 235 31.49 34.33 -29.10
CA GLN A 235 32.22 33.85 -30.28
C GLN A 235 33.71 34.22 -30.29
N GLN A 236 34.20 35.06 -29.36
CA GLN A 236 35.63 35.38 -29.26
C GLN A 236 36.41 34.43 -28.34
N LEU A 237 35.70 33.58 -27.58
CA LEU A 237 36.31 32.58 -26.72
C LEU A 237 36.58 31.28 -27.52
N ASN A 238 37.85 30.92 -27.73
CA ASN A 238 38.27 29.78 -28.58
C ASN A 238 37.67 28.39 -28.22
N ASN A 239 37.05 28.23 -27.04
CA ASN A 239 36.39 26.99 -26.58
C ASN A 239 34.95 27.21 -26.08
N HIS A 240 34.28 28.25 -26.57
CA HIS A 240 32.98 28.70 -26.05
C HIS A 240 31.90 27.59 -25.99
N LEU A 241 31.78 26.75 -27.02
CA LEU A 241 30.87 25.59 -27.05
C LEU A 241 31.18 24.55 -25.96
N GLN A 242 32.46 24.25 -25.73
CA GLN A 242 32.88 23.29 -24.71
C GLN A 242 32.59 23.83 -23.30
N VAL A 243 32.82 25.12 -23.08
CA VAL A 243 32.52 25.80 -21.81
C VAL A 243 31.02 25.83 -21.56
N ALA A 244 30.22 26.17 -22.58
CA ALA A 244 28.76 26.17 -22.51
C ALA A 244 28.20 24.78 -22.16
N ASN A 245 28.58 23.74 -22.91
CA ASN A 245 28.15 22.36 -22.66
C ASN A 245 28.57 21.87 -21.27
N ARG A 246 29.83 22.14 -20.86
CA ARG A 246 30.29 21.77 -19.51
C ARG A 246 29.41 22.38 -18.43
N ASN A 247 29.11 23.67 -18.52
CA ASN A 247 28.31 24.38 -17.52
C ASN A 247 26.85 23.90 -17.54
N LEU A 248 26.25 23.68 -18.72
CA LEU A 248 24.89 23.13 -18.83
C LEU A 248 24.78 21.69 -18.34
N ARG A 249 25.82 20.87 -18.53
CA ARG A 249 25.87 19.51 -17.99
C ARG A 249 26.04 19.50 -16.48
N ILE A 250 26.85 20.42 -15.93
CA ILE A 250 26.93 20.62 -14.48
C ILE A 250 25.56 21.06 -13.96
N PHE A 251 24.91 22.01 -14.64
CA PHE A 251 23.57 22.46 -14.31
C PHE A 251 22.53 21.33 -14.33
N GLU A 252 22.51 20.46 -15.35
CA GLU A 252 21.64 19.27 -15.35
C GLU A 252 21.99 18.35 -14.18
N ASN A 253 23.27 18.01 -13.97
CA ASN A 253 23.71 17.09 -12.92
C ASN A 253 23.35 17.57 -11.51
N ILE A 254 23.49 18.86 -11.19
CA ILE A 254 23.10 19.40 -9.87
C ILE A 254 21.58 19.45 -9.71
N ASN A 255 20.83 19.46 -10.82
CA ASN A 255 19.37 19.41 -10.80
C ASN A 255 18.83 17.98 -10.81
N LYS A 256 19.65 16.96 -11.11
CA LYS A 256 19.18 15.58 -11.36
C LYS A 256 18.34 15.00 -10.26
N ASN A 257 18.49 15.43 -9.01
CA ASN A 257 17.74 14.85 -7.91
C ASN A 257 16.89 15.92 -7.21
N THR A 258 16.68 17.06 -7.88
CA THR A 258 15.65 18.04 -7.51
C THR A 258 14.27 17.46 -7.69
N PRO A 259 13.30 17.79 -6.80
CA PRO A 259 11.91 17.45 -6.95
C PRO A 259 11.34 17.74 -8.34
N ARG A 260 11.66 18.91 -8.91
CA ARG A 260 11.19 19.30 -10.25
C ARG A 260 11.80 18.43 -11.36
N TYR A 261 13.07 18.06 -11.26
CA TYR A 261 13.70 17.19 -12.27
C TYR A 261 13.16 15.77 -12.17
N GLN A 262 12.92 15.29 -10.96
CA GLN A 262 12.50 13.91 -10.72
C GLN A 262 11.01 13.70 -10.96
N GLN A 263 10.20 14.71 -10.67
CA GLN A 263 8.88 14.83 -11.28
C GLN A 263 8.97 14.78 -12.81
N GLY A 264 9.86 15.58 -13.39
CA GLY A 264 10.03 15.59 -14.83
C GLY A 264 10.50 14.26 -15.41
N ILE A 265 11.22 13.42 -14.64
CA ILE A 265 11.59 12.06 -15.05
C ILE A 265 10.41 11.09 -14.87
N ALA A 266 9.68 11.15 -13.76
CA ALA A 266 8.53 10.27 -13.52
C ALA A 266 7.38 10.53 -14.51
N GLU A 267 7.26 11.75 -15.03
CA GLU A 267 6.37 12.08 -16.17
C GLU A 267 6.80 11.40 -17.48
N LEU A 268 8.00 10.81 -17.55
CA LEU A 268 8.63 10.27 -18.76
C LEU A 268 9.09 8.81 -18.64
N ASP A 269 9.04 8.16 -17.48
CA ASP A 269 9.61 6.83 -17.24
C ASP A 269 8.98 6.16 -16.01
N THR A 270 8.51 4.91 -16.13
CA THR A 270 7.95 4.12 -15.02
C THR A 270 8.93 3.04 -14.53
N PRO A 271 9.01 2.76 -13.21
CA PRO A 271 9.96 1.78 -12.67
C PRO A 271 9.45 0.32 -12.72
N ILE A 272 8.24 0.08 -13.25
CA ILE A 272 7.62 -1.25 -13.31
C ILE A 272 8.08 -1.95 -14.59
N LEU A 273 8.71 -3.11 -14.44
CA LEU A 273 9.10 -3.93 -15.59
C LEU A 273 7.85 -4.55 -16.24
N GLY A 274 7.56 -4.17 -17.48
CA GLY A 274 6.42 -4.69 -18.24
C GLY A 274 5.09 -4.25 -17.66
N HIS A 275 4.66 -3.02 -17.98
CA HIS A 275 3.32 -2.57 -17.66
C HIS A 275 2.30 -3.43 -18.43
N PRO A 276 1.29 -4.03 -17.76
CA PRO A 276 0.25 -4.74 -18.48
C PRO A 276 -0.54 -3.77 -19.37
N ILE A 277 -1.02 -4.27 -20.48
CA ILE A 277 -1.97 -3.60 -21.36
C ILE A 277 -3.36 -3.76 -20.74
N GLU A 278 -3.97 -2.64 -20.35
CA GLU A 278 -5.29 -2.57 -19.72
C GLU A 278 -6.42 -2.50 -20.76
N ASP A 279 -6.09 -2.03 -21.95
CA ASP A 279 -7.08 -1.63 -22.93
C ASP A 279 -7.11 -2.55 -24.13
N PHE A 280 -8.29 -3.13 -24.40
CA PHE A 280 -8.55 -3.75 -25.68
C PHE A 280 -8.47 -2.71 -26.81
N GLU A 281 -8.18 -3.18 -28.02
CA GLU A 281 -8.13 -2.32 -29.20
C GLU A 281 -9.49 -1.64 -29.45
N THR A 282 -9.48 -0.43 -30.04
CA THR A 282 -10.68 0.40 -30.24
C THR A 282 -11.78 -0.34 -31.02
N GLY A 283 -11.39 -1.24 -31.93
CA GLY A 283 -12.31 -2.10 -32.67
C GLY A 283 -13.04 -3.13 -31.80
N PHE A 284 -12.40 -3.61 -30.72
CA PHE A 284 -13.04 -4.46 -29.71
C PHE A 284 -13.86 -3.63 -28.72
N ARG A 285 -13.33 -2.48 -28.25
CA ARG A 285 -14.06 -1.54 -27.38
C ARG A 285 -15.38 -1.05 -27.99
N SER A 286 -15.39 -0.71 -29.27
CA SER A 286 -16.63 -0.32 -29.97
C SER A 286 -17.67 -1.45 -30.05
N ARG A 287 -17.23 -2.72 -29.98
CA ARG A 287 -18.11 -3.91 -29.84
C ARG A 287 -18.56 -4.15 -28.39
N LEU A 288 -17.88 -3.57 -27.40
CA LEU A 288 -18.27 -3.56 -25.97
C LEU A 288 -19.31 -2.47 -25.67
N VAL A 289 -19.07 -1.25 -26.17
CA VAL A 289 -19.89 -0.03 -25.95
C VAL A 289 -21.32 -0.17 -26.50
N THR A 290 -21.63 -1.24 -27.23
CA THR A 290 -22.88 -1.42 -27.98
C THR A 290 -23.87 -2.44 -27.41
N LYS A 291 -23.67 -2.97 -26.20
CA LYS A 291 -24.71 -3.78 -25.52
C LYS A 291 -24.96 -3.31 -24.09
N ILE A 292 -25.58 -2.14 -23.97
CA ILE A 292 -26.43 -1.84 -22.81
C ILE A 292 -27.41 -3.00 -22.68
N THR A 293 -27.58 -3.52 -21.47
CA THR A 293 -28.61 -4.53 -21.20
C THR A 293 -29.95 -3.95 -21.68
N PRO A 294 -30.67 -4.60 -22.61
CA PRO A 294 -31.96 -4.09 -23.04
C PRO A 294 -32.83 -3.86 -21.80
N PRO A 295 -33.60 -2.75 -21.74
CA PRO A 295 -34.48 -2.51 -20.61
C PRO A 295 -35.36 -3.73 -20.37
N ILE A 296 -35.33 -4.24 -19.14
CA ILE A 296 -36.18 -5.35 -18.72
C ILE A 296 -37.54 -4.81 -18.28
N SER A 297 -38.55 -5.68 -18.25
CA SER A 297 -39.86 -5.29 -17.74
C SER A 297 -39.84 -5.34 -16.22
N VAL A 298 -39.92 -4.17 -15.60
CA VAL A 298 -40.07 -4.01 -14.15
C VAL A 298 -41.47 -3.48 -13.86
N HIS A 299 -42.07 -3.90 -12.75
CA HIS A 299 -43.31 -3.33 -12.26
C HIS A 299 -43.24 -3.13 -10.74
N PHE A 300 -43.74 -2.01 -10.23
CA PHE A 300 -43.75 -1.80 -8.78
C PHE A 300 -45.13 -2.06 -8.17
N THR A 301 -45.21 -3.00 -7.23
CA THR A 301 -46.43 -3.29 -6.48
C THR A 301 -46.41 -2.58 -5.13
N THR A 302 -47.47 -1.82 -4.83
CA THR A 302 -47.61 -1.21 -3.51
C THR A 302 -48.00 -2.22 -2.44
N ILE A 303 -47.24 -2.22 -1.34
CA ILE A 303 -47.59 -2.89 -0.09
C ILE A 303 -47.56 -1.87 1.04
N GLN A 304 -48.64 -1.79 1.82
CA GLN A 304 -48.63 -1.00 3.06
C GLN A 304 -47.99 -1.81 4.18
N LYS A 305 -46.99 -1.23 4.82
CA LYS A 305 -46.30 -1.80 5.98
C LYS A 305 -46.18 -0.73 7.07
N HIS A 306 -45.81 -1.18 8.24
CA HIS A 306 -45.46 -0.29 9.33
C HIS A 306 -43.98 -0.53 9.65
N PHE A 307 -43.18 0.46 9.30
CA PHE A 307 -41.79 0.61 9.71
C PHE A 307 -41.70 1.91 10.50
N ASP A 308 -40.93 1.90 11.57
CA ASP A 308 -40.56 3.14 12.24
C ASP A 308 -39.75 3.99 11.25
N LYS A 309 -40.18 5.23 11.02
CA LYS A 309 -39.40 6.15 10.18
C LYS A 309 -38.00 6.30 10.81
N PRO A 310 -36.92 6.07 10.05
CA PRO A 310 -35.58 6.34 10.53
C PRO A 310 -35.49 7.78 11.03
N LYS A 311 -34.98 7.95 12.24
CA LYS A 311 -34.67 9.28 12.79
C LYS A 311 -33.29 9.68 12.26
N THR A 312 -33.18 9.89 10.95
CA THR A 312 -31.93 10.14 10.25
C THR A 312 -31.65 11.63 10.21
N ASN A 313 -31.26 12.15 11.37
CA ASN A 313 -30.48 13.38 11.45
C ASN A 313 -29.04 13.04 11.79
N ASN A 314 -28.57 11.83 11.44
CA ASN A 314 -27.19 11.46 11.68
C ASN A 314 -26.58 10.59 10.58
N ILE A 315 -25.26 10.73 10.43
CA ILE A 315 -24.40 9.93 9.57
C ILE A 315 -23.45 9.16 10.48
N GLN A 316 -23.27 7.86 10.25
CA GLN A 316 -22.38 7.00 11.04
C GLN A 316 -21.24 6.50 10.18
N PHE A 317 -20.01 6.81 10.57
CA PHE A 317 -18.79 6.42 9.87
C PHE A 317 -17.60 6.51 10.82
N ASP A 318 -16.50 5.85 10.47
CA ASP A 318 -15.23 5.84 11.19
C ASP A 318 -14.40 7.06 10.75
N TYR A 319 -14.70 8.26 11.26
CA TYR A 319 -14.15 9.52 10.72
C TYR A 319 -12.70 9.76 11.14
N ASP A 320 -12.28 9.18 12.27
CA ASP A 320 -10.93 9.29 12.79
C ASP A 320 -10.10 8.02 12.59
N HIS A 321 -10.63 7.01 11.88
CA HIS A 321 -9.96 5.79 11.47
C HIS A 321 -9.40 4.96 12.63
N ASP A 322 -10.08 4.96 13.78
CA ASP A 322 -9.66 4.21 14.97
C ASP A 322 -10.27 2.79 15.03
N GLY A 323 -11.18 2.48 14.11
CA GLY A 323 -11.79 1.17 13.94
C GLY A 323 -13.15 1.01 14.61
N ASP A 324 -13.75 2.06 15.15
CA ASP A 324 -15.15 2.06 15.54
C ASP A 324 -16.00 3.11 14.79
N LEU A 325 -17.31 3.14 15.04
CA LEU A 325 -18.21 4.06 14.34
C LEU A 325 -18.57 5.23 15.22
N ASP A 326 -18.40 6.42 14.65
CA ASP A 326 -18.80 7.69 15.22
C ASP A 326 -20.15 8.14 14.67
N ALA A 327 -20.64 9.27 15.16
CA ALA A 327 -21.91 9.83 14.69
C ALA A 327 -21.81 11.34 14.46
N LEU A 328 -22.07 11.77 13.24
CA LEU A 328 -22.33 13.16 12.91
C LEU A 328 -23.82 13.45 13.08
N GLU A 329 -24.19 14.33 14.00
CA GLU A 329 -25.55 14.86 14.16
C GLU A 329 -25.76 16.08 13.26
N LEU A 330 -26.67 15.97 12.29
CA LEU A 330 -27.16 17.05 11.44
C LEU A 330 -28.29 17.81 12.15
N ASN A 331 -28.15 19.12 12.30
CA ASN A 331 -29.05 19.93 13.11
C ASN A 331 -29.27 21.31 12.47
N SER A 332 -30.49 21.81 12.57
CA SER A 332 -30.92 23.11 12.05
C SER A 332 -30.19 24.33 12.63
N GLU A 333 -29.47 24.17 13.75
CA GLU A 333 -28.63 25.23 14.32
C GLU A 333 -27.15 25.05 13.98
N LYS A 334 -26.58 23.86 14.27
CA LYS A 334 -25.18 23.51 13.97
C LYS A 334 -24.96 22.01 14.04
N MET A 335 -24.19 21.45 13.11
CA MET A 335 -23.78 20.05 13.20
C MET A 335 -22.96 19.77 14.46
N LYS A 336 -23.00 18.52 14.93
CA LYS A 336 -22.15 18.03 16.01
C LYS A 336 -21.49 16.72 15.67
N MET A 337 -20.21 16.58 15.99
CA MET A 337 -19.51 15.30 15.88
C MET A 337 -19.48 14.61 17.24
N TRP A 338 -20.02 13.39 17.30
CA TRP A 338 -19.99 12.51 18.46
C TRP A 338 -19.00 11.39 18.20
N ARG A 339 -17.86 11.45 18.90
CA ARG A 339 -16.86 10.41 18.83
C ARG A 339 -17.22 9.27 19.78
N ASN A 340 -17.15 8.03 19.31
CA ASN A 340 -17.35 6.86 20.14
C ASN A 340 -16.09 6.58 20.97
N ASP A 341 -16.23 6.45 22.29
CA ASP A 341 -15.08 6.25 23.19
C ASP A 341 -14.73 4.75 23.35
N GLY A 342 -15.35 3.89 22.53
CA GLY A 342 -15.17 2.45 22.52
C GLY A 342 -15.69 1.72 23.76
N ASP A 343 -16.21 2.39 24.77
CA ASP A 343 -16.76 1.78 26.00
C ASP A 343 -18.30 1.81 26.07
N GLY A 344 -18.95 2.13 24.94
CA GLY A 344 -20.39 2.32 24.84
C GLY A 344 -20.85 3.74 25.18
N THR A 345 -19.92 4.68 25.36
CA THR A 345 -20.20 6.12 25.53
C THR A 345 -19.70 6.94 24.33
N PHE A 346 -20.20 8.17 24.21
CA PHE A 346 -19.83 9.11 23.14
C PHE A 346 -19.44 10.47 23.74
N SER A 347 -18.42 11.09 23.15
CA SER A 347 -17.91 12.41 23.52
C SER A 347 -18.13 13.44 22.41
N ASP A 348 -18.51 14.67 22.75
CA ASP A 348 -18.64 15.76 21.77
C ASP A 348 -17.25 16.21 21.28
N ALA A 349 -16.94 15.87 20.03
CA ALA A 349 -15.67 16.17 19.36
C ALA A 349 -15.78 17.35 18.37
N SER A 350 -16.91 18.07 18.36
CA SER A 350 -17.24 19.08 17.33
C SER A 350 -16.17 20.18 17.21
N GLN A 351 -15.65 20.66 18.34
CA GLN A 351 -14.65 21.73 18.32
C GLN A 351 -13.31 21.27 17.74
N THR A 352 -12.88 20.04 18.04
CA THR A 352 -11.64 19.47 17.50
C THR A 352 -11.80 19.14 16.02
N THR A 353 -12.97 18.64 15.64
CA THR A 353 -13.28 18.18 14.28
C THR A 353 -13.41 19.35 13.31
N PHE A 354 -14.18 20.38 13.66
CA PHE A 354 -14.52 21.47 12.74
C PHE A 354 -13.84 22.81 13.06
N GLY A 355 -13.17 22.93 14.20
CA GLY A 355 -12.54 24.16 14.67
C GLY A 355 -13.46 25.13 15.44
N SER A 356 -12.83 26.09 16.13
CA SER A 356 -13.46 26.89 17.20
C SER A 356 -14.52 27.93 16.79
N ASN A 357 -14.93 28.02 15.52
CA ASN A 357 -15.95 28.97 15.04
C ASN A 357 -16.91 28.34 14.01
N PHE A 358 -17.02 27.02 14.01
CA PHE A 358 -17.84 26.30 13.04
C PHE A 358 -19.34 26.52 13.28
N GLN A 359 -20.09 26.88 12.22
CA GLN A 359 -21.52 27.21 12.25
C GLN A 359 -22.20 26.78 10.93
N ILE A 360 -22.17 25.49 10.61
CA ILE A 360 -22.92 24.93 9.47
C ILE A 360 -24.11 24.16 10.02
N ALA A 361 -25.31 24.51 9.55
CA ALA A 361 -26.58 23.86 9.87
C ALA A 361 -27.00 22.95 8.72
N ALA A 362 -26.31 21.81 8.60
CA ALA A 362 -26.62 20.87 7.54
C ALA A 362 -27.95 20.15 7.81
N ILE A 363 -28.65 19.85 6.73
CA ILE A 363 -29.94 19.15 6.71
C ILE A 363 -29.80 17.72 6.17
N ASP A 364 -28.77 17.46 5.36
CA ASP A 364 -28.50 16.16 4.75
C ASP A 364 -27.00 16.05 4.39
N GLY A 365 -26.52 14.84 4.14
CA GLY A 365 -25.12 14.60 3.76
C GLY A 365 -24.76 13.13 3.56
N THR A 366 -23.58 12.91 2.99
CA THR A 366 -23.03 11.58 2.69
C THR A 366 -21.49 11.57 2.82
N PHE A 367 -20.86 10.39 2.75
CA PHE A 367 -19.42 10.19 2.92
C PHE A 367 -18.83 9.22 1.89
N ALA A 368 -17.67 9.56 1.38
CA ALA A 368 -16.83 8.75 0.48
C ALA A 368 -15.43 9.37 0.46
N ASP A 369 -14.46 8.73 -0.18
CA ASP A 369 -13.15 9.34 -0.49
C ASP A 369 -13.29 10.12 -1.81
N PHE A 370 -13.61 11.41 -1.74
CA PHE A 370 -13.96 12.20 -2.93
C PHE A 370 -12.73 12.77 -3.66
N ASP A 371 -11.55 12.75 -3.05
CA ASP A 371 -10.30 13.19 -3.65
C ASP A 371 -9.27 12.07 -3.89
N ASP A 372 -9.68 10.81 -3.72
CA ASP A 372 -8.90 9.58 -3.88
C ASP A 372 -7.61 9.57 -3.03
N ASP A 373 -7.57 10.27 -1.90
CA ASP A 373 -6.39 10.36 -1.05
C ASP A 373 -6.24 9.17 -0.07
N GLY A 374 -7.30 8.38 0.07
CA GLY A 374 -7.34 7.13 0.83
C GLY A 374 -7.97 7.24 2.22
N ASP A 375 -8.54 8.39 2.58
CA ASP A 375 -9.39 8.54 3.75
C ASP A 375 -10.84 8.95 3.40
N VAL A 376 -11.76 8.79 4.35
CA VAL A 376 -13.19 9.04 4.11
C VAL A 376 -13.48 10.51 4.39
N ASP A 377 -13.93 11.22 3.37
CA ASP A 377 -14.42 12.59 3.43
C ASP A 377 -15.93 12.65 3.72
N LEU A 378 -16.44 13.87 3.81
CA LEU A 378 -17.87 14.14 4.03
C LEU A 378 -18.36 15.22 3.06
N VAL A 379 -19.55 15.05 2.49
CA VAL A 379 -20.27 16.12 1.80
C VAL A 379 -21.59 16.37 2.50
N THR A 380 -21.90 17.62 2.83
CA THR A 380 -23.20 17.98 3.43
C THR A 380 -23.85 19.15 2.71
N ILE A 381 -25.16 19.28 2.87
CA ILE A 381 -25.91 20.41 2.35
C ILE A 381 -26.63 21.15 3.49
N ASP A 382 -26.67 22.47 3.39
CA ASP A 382 -27.70 23.30 4.03
C ASP A 382 -28.70 23.77 2.96
N HIS A 383 -29.68 24.61 3.32
CA HIS A 383 -30.68 25.11 2.35
C HIS A 383 -30.12 26.02 1.23
N THR A 384 -28.84 26.34 1.23
CA THR A 384 -28.18 27.33 0.35
C THR A 384 -26.86 26.87 -0.25
N ASN A 385 -26.14 25.95 0.40
CA ASN A 385 -24.80 25.54 0.04
C ASN A 385 -24.61 24.04 0.21
N CYS A 386 -23.79 23.46 -0.68
CA CYS A 386 -23.17 22.16 -0.50
C CYS A 386 -21.71 22.36 -0.09
N TYR A 387 -21.28 21.62 0.92
CA TYR A 387 -19.97 21.69 1.53
C TYR A 387 -19.25 20.36 1.37
N PHE A 388 -18.04 20.39 0.81
CA PHE A 388 -17.08 19.30 0.85
C PHE A 388 -16.19 19.45 2.09
N PHE A 389 -16.05 18.40 2.87
CA PHE A 389 -15.21 18.31 4.05
C PHE A 389 -14.07 17.33 3.79
N GLU A 390 -12.94 17.88 3.39
CA GLU A 390 -11.66 17.16 3.28
C GLU A 390 -11.27 16.61 4.65
N ASN A 391 -11.05 15.30 4.74
CA ASN A 391 -10.54 14.68 5.94
C ASN A 391 -9.03 14.92 6.04
N LEU A 392 -8.64 15.67 7.08
CA LEU A 392 -7.24 16.00 7.32
C LEU A 392 -6.56 14.97 8.22
N ARG A 393 -7.23 13.85 8.48
CA ARG A 393 -6.92 12.77 9.43
C ARG A 393 -6.86 13.24 10.88
N GLN A 394 -6.73 12.27 11.79
CA GLN A 394 -6.73 12.48 13.25
C GLN A 394 -7.97 13.24 13.73
N GLY A 395 -9.13 12.89 13.17
CA GLY A 395 -10.43 13.44 13.53
C GLY A 395 -10.59 14.93 13.24
N ARG A 396 -10.01 15.44 12.15
CA ARG A 396 -10.11 16.86 11.72
C ARG A 396 -10.68 16.94 10.31
N LEU A 397 -11.66 17.80 10.10
CA LEU A 397 -12.30 18.02 8.80
C LEU A 397 -12.18 19.49 8.38
N LYS A 398 -12.00 19.74 7.08
CA LYS A 398 -11.91 21.09 6.52
C LYS A 398 -12.97 21.32 5.44
N ALA A 399 -13.90 22.21 5.75
CA ALA A 399 -15.02 22.55 4.88
C ALA A 399 -14.64 23.53 3.74
N THR A 400 -15.12 23.25 2.53
CA THR A 400 -15.10 24.13 1.35
C THR A 400 -16.48 24.11 0.70
N VAL A 401 -17.00 25.26 0.28
CA VAL A 401 -18.27 25.34 -0.48
C VAL A 401 -18.01 24.91 -1.93
N ILE A 402 -18.74 23.90 -2.40
CA ILE A 402 -18.64 23.38 -3.77
C ILE A 402 -19.85 23.74 -4.64
N VAL A 403 -21.02 23.93 -4.04
CA VAL A 403 -22.24 24.38 -4.72
C VAL A 403 -22.92 25.46 -3.89
N SER A 404 -23.47 26.49 -4.54
CA SER A 404 -24.34 27.48 -3.92
C SER A 404 -25.63 27.64 -4.73
N GLU A 405 -26.71 27.08 -4.22
CA GLU A 405 -28.05 27.13 -4.83
C GLU A 405 -29.11 27.28 -3.75
N GLN A 406 -30.20 28.01 -4.05
CA GLN A 406 -31.26 28.21 -3.07
C GLN A 406 -32.15 26.97 -2.96
N GLN A 407 -32.60 26.70 -1.74
CA GLN A 407 -33.61 25.69 -1.44
C GLN A 407 -33.17 24.26 -1.73
N LEU A 408 -31.90 23.92 -1.45
CA LEU A 408 -31.45 22.53 -1.44
C LEU A 408 -32.25 21.72 -0.41
N GLN A 409 -32.52 20.45 -0.73
CA GLN A 409 -33.37 19.56 0.07
C GLN A 409 -32.66 18.26 0.45
N SER A 410 -32.04 17.58 -0.50
CA SER A 410 -31.38 16.28 -0.27
C SER A 410 -30.19 16.07 -1.22
N ILE A 411 -29.26 15.23 -0.79
CA ILE A 411 -28.07 14.81 -1.52
C ILE A 411 -27.89 13.30 -1.42
N ASP A 412 -27.36 12.68 -2.47
CA ASP A 412 -26.92 11.29 -2.46
C ASP A 412 -25.66 11.13 -3.35
N ASP A 413 -24.91 10.05 -3.14
CA ASP A 413 -23.67 9.76 -3.85
C ASP A 413 -23.66 8.40 -4.56
N GLY A 414 -22.84 8.30 -5.61
CA GLY A 414 -22.62 7.05 -6.32
C GLY A 414 -21.90 7.24 -7.64
N ASP A 415 -21.07 6.26 -8.01
CA ASP A 415 -20.35 6.21 -9.30
C ASP A 415 -21.34 5.86 -10.45
N TYR A 416 -22.19 6.83 -10.84
CA TYR A 416 -23.29 6.55 -11.77
C TYR A 416 -22.83 6.43 -13.23
N ASP A 417 -21.62 6.88 -13.56
CA ASP A 417 -21.03 6.71 -14.89
C ASP A 417 -19.95 5.62 -14.96
N ASN A 418 -19.67 4.96 -13.83
CA ASN A 418 -18.73 3.86 -13.68
C ASN A 418 -17.30 4.26 -14.10
N ASP A 419 -16.90 5.51 -13.82
CA ASP A 419 -15.56 6.03 -14.11
C ASP A 419 -14.57 5.87 -12.96
N GLY A 420 -15.04 5.45 -11.78
CA GLY A 420 -14.25 5.17 -10.60
C GLY A 420 -14.09 6.34 -9.64
N ASP A 421 -14.68 7.49 -9.93
CA ASP A 421 -14.82 8.63 -9.01
C ASP A 421 -16.27 8.68 -8.48
N ILE A 422 -16.46 8.89 -7.17
CA ILE A 422 -17.81 8.99 -6.60
C ILE A 422 -18.43 10.35 -6.96
N ASP A 423 -19.58 10.29 -7.63
CA ASP A 423 -20.36 11.45 -8.05
C ASP A 423 -21.49 11.81 -7.08
N LEU A 424 -22.17 12.93 -7.33
CA LEU A 424 -23.27 13.41 -6.50
C LEU A 424 -24.55 13.68 -7.30
N VAL A 425 -25.70 13.47 -6.66
CA VAL A 425 -26.99 14.06 -7.06
C VAL A 425 -27.49 14.98 -5.95
N ILE A 426 -27.94 16.18 -6.32
CA ILE A 426 -28.47 17.17 -5.38
C ILE A 426 -29.85 17.62 -5.86
N THR A 427 -30.80 17.63 -4.93
CA THR A 427 -32.17 18.12 -5.17
C THR A 427 -32.40 19.49 -4.55
N SER A 428 -33.17 20.32 -5.25
CA SER A 428 -33.70 21.58 -4.74
C SER A 428 -35.21 21.68 -5.02
N HIS A 429 -35.85 22.71 -4.49
CA HIS A 429 -37.23 23.02 -4.89
C HIS A 429 -37.37 23.33 -6.40
N GLN A 430 -36.27 23.69 -7.08
CA GLN A 430 -36.28 24.16 -8.47
C GLN A 430 -35.79 23.15 -9.49
N ALA A 431 -34.87 22.25 -9.11
CA ALA A 431 -34.25 21.29 -10.02
C ALA A 431 -33.70 20.07 -9.28
N VAL A 432 -33.37 19.04 -10.05
CA VAL A 432 -32.47 17.95 -9.63
C VAL A 432 -31.24 18.01 -10.53
N GLN A 433 -30.05 17.98 -9.95
CA GLN A 433 -28.79 18.15 -10.66
C GLN A 433 -27.83 17.02 -10.31
N THR A 434 -27.13 16.50 -11.31
CA THR A 434 -26.01 15.57 -11.12
C THR A 434 -24.68 16.28 -11.28
N TYR A 435 -23.70 15.85 -10.51
CA TYR A 435 -22.36 16.43 -10.45
C TYR A 435 -21.33 15.34 -10.64
N LYS A 436 -20.46 15.49 -11.64
CA LYS A 436 -19.30 14.63 -11.84
C LYS A 436 -18.14 15.09 -10.97
N ASN A 437 -17.55 14.18 -10.23
CA ASN A 437 -16.29 14.35 -9.53
C ASN A 437 -15.13 14.32 -10.54
N ARG A 438 -13.98 14.88 -10.13
CA ARG A 438 -12.74 14.90 -10.91
C ARG A 438 -11.60 14.12 -10.23
N GLY A 439 -11.91 13.45 -9.12
CA GLY A 439 -10.96 12.71 -8.30
C GLY A 439 -9.95 13.63 -7.60
N ASP A 440 -10.34 14.87 -7.31
CA ASP A 440 -9.51 15.86 -6.57
C ASP A 440 -10.35 16.69 -5.59
N GLY A 441 -11.52 16.18 -5.20
CA GLY A 441 -12.48 16.87 -4.34
C GLY A 441 -13.22 18.02 -5.03
N THR A 442 -13.09 18.17 -6.36
CA THR A 442 -13.83 19.17 -7.14
C THR A 442 -14.89 18.55 -8.05
N PHE A 443 -16.03 19.24 -8.14
CA PHE A 443 -17.23 18.74 -8.82
C PHE A 443 -17.65 19.66 -9.97
N VAL A 444 -18.24 19.09 -11.03
CA VAL A 444 -18.83 19.82 -12.14
C VAL A 444 -20.25 19.35 -12.44
N ILE A 445 -21.14 20.29 -12.72
CA ILE A 445 -22.50 19.96 -13.16
C ILE A 445 -22.42 19.15 -14.46
N ASP A 446 -23.08 18.00 -14.48
CA ASP A 446 -23.24 17.16 -15.67
C ASP A 446 -24.61 17.37 -16.29
N GLN A 447 -25.69 17.12 -15.54
CA GLN A 447 -27.06 17.26 -16.01
C GLN A 447 -27.96 18.04 -15.05
N VAL A 448 -28.97 18.68 -15.63
CA VAL A 448 -30.05 19.36 -14.91
C VAL A 448 -31.38 18.75 -15.35
N LEU A 449 -31.98 17.95 -14.49
CA LEU A 449 -33.30 17.36 -14.72
C LEU A 449 -34.37 18.39 -14.36
N SER A 450 -35.19 18.76 -15.35
CA SER A 450 -36.29 19.71 -15.16
C SER A 450 -37.38 19.08 -14.28
N PHE A 451 -37.26 19.29 -12.97
CA PHE A 451 -38.10 18.71 -11.95
C PHE A 451 -38.43 19.75 -10.89
N SER A 452 -39.67 19.78 -10.39
CA SER A 452 -40.09 20.74 -9.35
C SER A 452 -40.27 20.01 -8.03
N ASN A 453 -39.70 20.56 -6.95
CA ASN A 453 -39.94 20.11 -5.57
C ASN A 453 -39.49 18.67 -5.26
N GLY A 454 -38.24 18.32 -5.59
CA GLY A 454 -37.61 17.09 -5.10
C GLY A 454 -37.28 17.27 -3.62
N LEU A 455 -37.80 16.38 -2.77
CA LEU A 455 -37.59 16.45 -1.31
C LEU A 455 -36.52 15.49 -0.83
N ASP A 456 -36.32 14.38 -1.55
CA ASP A 456 -35.37 13.33 -1.23
C ASP A 456 -34.95 12.62 -2.54
N CYS A 457 -33.73 12.12 -2.61
CA CYS A 457 -33.17 11.44 -3.78
C CYS A 457 -32.32 10.24 -3.38
N HIS A 458 -32.40 9.19 -4.19
CA HIS A 458 -31.62 7.96 -4.00
C HIS A 458 -31.10 7.47 -5.35
N PHE A 459 -29.82 7.15 -5.43
CA PHE A 459 -29.26 6.27 -6.45
C PHE A 459 -29.74 4.84 -6.19
N VAL A 460 -30.14 4.16 -7.25
CA VAL A 460 -30.66 2.78 -7.17
C VAL A 460 -30.45 2.08 -8.50
N ASP A 461 -29.95 0.85 -8.51
CA ASP A 461 -29.98 0.00 -9.70
C ASP A 461 -31.24 -0.87 -9.65
N TYR A 462 -32.39 -0.31 -10.05
CA TYR A 462 -33.68 -0.99 -9.85
C TYR A 462 -33.90 -2.13 -10.84
N ASP A 463 -33.22 -2.11 -12.00
CA ASP A 463 -33.32 -3.16 -13.00
C ASP A 463 -32.08 -4.08 -13.04
N ASN A 464 -31.20 -3.95 -12.05
CA ASN A 464 -29.97 -4.73 -11.88
C ASN A 464 -29.06 -4.72 -13.13
N ASP A 465 -29.07 -3.66 -13.94
CA ASP A 465 -28.31 -3.59 -15.18
C ASP A 465 -26.85 -3.18 -15.00
N GLY A 466 -26.45 -2.77 -13.78
CA GLY A 466 -25.11 -2.34 -13.41
C GLY A 466 -24.85 -0.85 -13.58
N PHE A 467 -25.88 -0.04 -13.83
CA PHE A 467 -25.82 1.42 -13.84
C PHE A 467 -26.77 1.99 -12.79
N LEU A 468 -26.30 2.93 -11.97
CA LEU A 468 -27.15 3.57 -10.98
C LEU A 468 -28.20 4.46 -11.68
N ASP A 469 -29.47 4.20 -11.39
CA ASP A 469 -30.63 5.02 -11.74
C ASP A 469 -30.97 6.00 -10.62
N LEU A 470 -31.93 6.90 -10.83
CA LEU A 470 -32.36 7.89 -9.84
C LEU A 470 -33.81 7.70 -9.43
N TRP A 471 -34.07 7.58 -8.13
CA TRP A 471 -35.38 7.70 -7.54
C TRP A 471 -35.52 9.03 -6.79
N ILE A 472 -36.48 9.85 -7.20
CA ILE A 472 -36.73 11.17 -6.61
C ILE A 472 -38.11 11.19 -5.96
N LEU A 473 -38.14 11.56 -4.68
CA LEU A 473 -39.37 11.71 -3.91
C LEU A 473 -39.89 13.14 -4.01
N ASN A 474 -41.21 13.25 -4.03
CA ASN A 474 -41.94 14.48 -4.24
C ASN A 474 -43.31 14.34 -3.58
N PRO A 475 -43.87 15.43 -3.00
CA PRO A 475 -45.11 15.35 -2.22
C PRO A 475 -46.36 15.06 -3.07
N THR A 476 -46.25 15.13 -4.41
CA THR A 476 -47.38 14.94 -5.33
C THR A 476 -47.26 13.70 -6.19
N LYS A 477 -46.05 13.34 -6.66
CA LYS A 477 -45.79 12.12 -7.41
C LYS A 477 -44.28 11.84 -7.44
N HIS A 478 -43.87 10.68 -6.93
CA HIS A 478 -42.49 10.19 -7.06
C HIS A 478 -42.10 9.98 -8.53
N SER A 479 -40.80 10.06 -8.83
CA SER A 479 -40.27 9.79 -10.15
C SER A 479 -39.08 8.85 -10.11
N ILE A 480 -38.94 8.01 -11.13
CA ILE A 480 -37.76 7.17 -11.33
C ILE A 480 -37.19 7.47 -12.72
N TRP A 481 -35.87 7.57 -12.80
CA TRP A 481 -35.14 7.96 -14.00
C TRP A 481 -34.05 6.95 -14.28
N ARG A 482 -34.20 6.23 -15.38
CA ARG A 482 -33.28 5.17 -15.76
C ARG A 482 -32.04 5.74 -16.43
N ASN A 483 -30.87 5.39 -15.93
CA ASN A 483 -29.59 5.61 -16.59
C ASN A 483 -29.48 4.67 -17.79
N ASN A 484 -29.10 5.21 -18.94
CA ASN A 484 -28.96 4.42 -20.16
C ASN A 484 -27.55 3.83 -20.33
N GLY A 485 -26.65 3.98 -19.36
CA GLY A 485 -25.26 3.53 -19.44
C GLY A 485 -24.33 4.46 -20.23
N TYR A 486 -24.83 5.65 -20.63
CA TYR A 486 -24.04 6.75 -21.20
C TYR A 486 -24.14 8.01 -20.35
N SER A 487 -24.33 7.85 -19.03
CA SER A 487 -24.55 8.98 -18.13
C SER A 487 -25.75 9.82 -18.57
N GLN A 488 -26.87 9.22 -19.00
CA GLN A 488 -28.07 9.97 -19.36
C GLN A 488 -29.31 9.35 -18.73
N PHE A 489 -30.09 10.20 -18.08
CA PHE A 489 -31.26 9.80 -17.30
C PHE A 489 -32.56 9.99 -18.08
N ASN A 490 -33.28 8.89 -18.30
CA ASN A 490 -34.56 8.86 -18.99
C ASN A 490 -35.71 8.64 -18.01
N ASN A 491 -36.75 9.48 -18.07
CA ASN A 491 -37.90 9.35 -17.18
C ASN A 491 -38.65 8.02 -17.39
N GLN A 492 -38.81 7.25 -16.32
CA GLN A 492 -39.56 5.99 -16.26
C GLN A 492 -40.62 6.02 -15.14
N SER A 493 -41.11 7.20 -14.76
CA SER A 493 -42.06 7.37 -13.65
C SER A 493 -43.42 6.68 -13.84
N ASP A 494 -43.69 6.12 -15.03
CA ASP A 494 -44.89 5.32 -15.30
C ASP A 494 -44.77 3.88 -14.77
N LEU A 495 -43.56 3.44 -14.38
CA LEU A 495 -43.33 2.17 -13.68
C LEU A 495 -43.86 2.20 -12.24
N LEU A 496 -43.92 3.38 -11.63
CA LEU A 496 -44.38 3.57 -10.26
C LEU A 496 -45.92 3.53 -10.19
N PRO A 497 -46.51 2.84 -9.21
CA PRO A 497 -47.96 2.72 -9.10
C PRO A 497 -48.59 4.08 -8.76
N PRO A 498 -49.78 4.39 -9.33
CA PRO A 498 -50.51 5.60 -8.97
C PRO A 498 -50.97 5.52 -7.50
N LYS A 499 -50.71 6.57 -6.74
CA LYS A 499 -50.96 6.66 -5.30
C LYS A 499 -51.72 7.92 -4.93
N THR A 500 -52.45 7.88 -3.82
CA THR A 500 -53.17 9.04 -3.26
C THR A 500 -52.34 9.82 -2.25
N GLU A 501 -51.34 9.20 -1.65
CA GLU A 501 -50.45 9.80 -0.64
C GLU A 501 -49.00 9.40 -0.95
N TYR A 502 -48.09 10.38 -0.94
CA TYR A 502 -46.67 10.20 -1.25
C TYR A 502 -45.84 10.63 -0.04
N GLY A 503 -44.87 9.80 0.34
CA GLY A 503 -43.92 10.12 1.40
C GLY A 503 -42.85 11.11 0.96
N GLU A 504 -42.24 11.78 1.94
CA GLU A 504 -41.17 12.78 1.74
C GLU A 504 -39.77 12.22 2.05
N PHE A 505 -39.68 10.99 2.58
CA PHE A 505 -38.43 10.30 2.90
C PHE A 505 -38.48 8.87 2.40
N GLY A 506 -37.36 8.40 1.83
CA GLY A 506 -37.20 7.12 1.16
C GLY A 506 -36.02 6.29 1.68
N LEU A 507 -36.07 4.99 1.42
CA LEU A 507 -34.96 4.06 1.56
C LEU A 507 -35.04 3.02 0.44
N THR A 508 -33.91 2.46 0.05
CA THR A 508 -33.83 1.34 -0.90
C THR A 508 -33.32 0.09 -0.20
N SER A 509 -33.93 -1.06 -0.49
CA SER A 509 -33.49 -2.35 0.08
C SER A 509 -34.15 -3.53 -0.64
N ASP A 510 -33.48 -4.67 -0.68
CA ASP A 510 -34.06 -5.96 -1.10
C ASP A 510 -34.93 -6.51 0.05
N TYR A 511 -36.17 -6.00 0.17
CA TYR A 511 -37.06 -6.20 1.32
C TYR A 511 -37.53 -7.65 1.45
N ASP A 512 -37.82 -8.30 0.32
CA ASP A 512 -38.31 -9.68 0.29
C ASP A 512 -37.20 -10.72 0.04
N ASN A 513 -35.96 -10.28 -0.15
CA ASN A 513 -34.77 -11.09 -0.43
C ASN A 513 -34.86 -11.86 -1.76
N ASP A 514 -35.49 -11.29 -2.77
CA ASP A 514 -35.62 -11.88 -4.09
C ASP A 514 -34.53 -11.41 -5.07
N GLY A 515 -33.75 -10.39 -4.70
CA GLY A 515 -32.58 -9.94 -5.44
C GLY A 515 -32.75 -8.71 -6.32
N ASP A 516 -33.88 -8.03 -6.29
CA ASP A 516 -33.98 -6.65 -6.75
C ASP A 516 -34.21 -5.68 -5.61
N LEU A 517 -33.91 -4.41 -5.87
CA LEU A 517 -34.05 -3.36 -4.88
C LEU A 517 -35.48 -2.84 -4.88
N ASP A 518 -36.13 -2.91 -3.73
CA ASP A 518 -37.43 -2.31 -3.45
C ASP A 518 -37.26 -0.87 -2.97
N LEU A 519 -38.31 -0.08 -3.16
CA LEU A 519 -38.34 1.32 -2.72
C LEU A 519 -39.30 1.47 -1.54
N VAL A 520 -38.83 1.96 -0.40
CA VAL A 520 -39.66 2.17 0.79
C VAL A 520 -39.80 3.66 1.02
N HIS A 521 -41.02 4.17 1.12
CA HIS A 521 -41.25 5.57 1.50
C HIS A 521 -42.14 5.72 2.73
N PHE A 522 -41.90 6.81 3.45
CA PHE A 522 -42.52 7.11 4.74
C PHE A 522 -43.38 8.36 4.64
N LEU A 523 -44.64 8.28 5.05
CA LEU A 523 -45.53 9.44 5.16
C LEU A 523 -45.36 10.09 6.53
N ASP A 524 -45.34 9.25 7.56
CA ASP A 524 -45.19 9.61 8.96
C ASP A 524 -44.62 8.39 9.72
N ASP A 525 -44.47 8.51 11.03
CA ASP A 525 -43.94 7.45 11.90
C ASP A 525 -44.86 6.20 11.96
N GLU A 526 -46.12 6.30 11.55
CA GLU A 526 -47.10 5.21 11.62
C GLU A 526 -47.36 4.55 10.26
N LYS A 527 -47.11 5.26 9.15
CA LYS A 527 -47.44 4.81 7.79
C LYS A 527 -46.22 4.82 6.87
N SER A 528 -45.90 3.63 6.39
CA SER A 528 -44.89 3.39 5.36
C SER A 528 -45.45 2.54 4.22
N TYR A 529 -44.88 2.69 3.04
CA TYR A 529 -45.22 1.84 1.90
C TYR A 529 -43.96 1.30 1.26
N VAL A 530 -43.97 0.00 0.99
CA VAL A 530 -43.01 -0.67 0.12
C VAL A 530 -43.58 -0.63 -1.29
N LEU A 531 -42.80 -0.14 -2.24
CA LEU A 531 -42.98 -0.36 -3.66
C LEU A 531 -42.11 -1.56 -3.99
N GLN A 532 -42.72 -2.73 -3.92
CA GLN A 532 -42.04 -3.98 -4.19
C GLN A 532 -41.70 -4.03 -5.68
N ASN A 533 -40.44 -4.30 -6.01
CA ASN A 533 -39.94 -4.41 -7.35
C ASN A 533 -40.25 -5.82 -7.88
N ASP A 534 -41.17 -5.92 -8.83
CA ASP A 534 -41.47 -7.17 -9.50
C ASP A 534 -40.72 -7.22 -10.83
N GLY A 535 -39.54 -7.82 -10.82
CA GLY A 535 -38.85 -8.29 -12.02
C GLY A 535 -37.49 -7.67 -12.31
N GLY A 536 -36.96 -6.78 -11.47
CA GLY A 536 -35.58 -6.32 -11.57
C GLY A 536 -34.57 -7.47 -11.50
N ASN A 537 -34.89 -8.51 -10.72
CA ASN A 537 -34.11 -9.74 -10.57
C ASN A 537 -34.13 -10.68 -11.81
N GLN A 538 -34.74 -10.25 -12.92
CA GLN A 538 -34.51 -10.88 -14.23
C GLN A 538 -33.04 -10.72 -14.67
N ASN A 539 -32.44 -9.59 -14.33
CA ASN A 539 -30.99 -9.42 -14.40
C ASN A 539 -30.32 -10.05 -13.16
N GLN A 540 -29.04 -10.37 -13.28
CA GLN A 540 -28.24 -10.97 -12.22
C GLN A 540 -27.79 -9.90 -11.23
N TRP A 541 -27.55 -10.28 -9.98
CA TRP A 541 -27.09 -9.38 -8.92
C TRP A 541 -26.04 -10.06 -8.04
N LEU A 542 -25.41 -9.26 -7.17
CA LEU A 542 -24.47 -9.70 -6.15
C LEU A 542 -24.75 -8.94 -4.86
N ARG A 543 -24.80 -9.67 -3.74
CA ARG A 543 -24.76 -9.10 -2.40
C ARG A 543 -23.42 -9.39 -1.74
N ILE A 544 -22.76 -8.36 -1.24
CA ILE A 544 -21.52 -8.47 -0.45
C ILE A 544 -21.79 -7.98 0.97
N GLU A 545 -21.43 -8.80 1.94
CA GLU A 545 -21.41 -8.44 3.36
C GLU A 545 -19.95 -8.45 3.84
N LEU A 546 -19.49 -7.33 4.42
CA LEU A 546 -18.17 -7.25 5.04
C LEU A 546 -18.26 -7.60 6.53
N GLU A 547 -17.25 -8.31 7.03
CA GLU A 547 -17.10 -8.64 8.45
C GLU A 547 -15.65 -8.45 8.90
N ALA A 548 -15.43 -7.45 9.76
CA ALA A 548 -14.13 -7.23 10.37
C ALA A 548 -13.86 -8.20 11.54
N ILE A 549 -12.58 -8.45 11.83
CA ILE A 549 -12.17 -9.27 12.96
C ILE A 549 -12.15 -8.40 14.22
N VAL A 550 -13.05 -8.68 15.18
CA VAL A 550 -13.14 -7.93 16.43
C VAL A 550 -12.21 -8.48 17.51
N GLU A 551 -12.08 -9.79 17.67
CA GLU A 551 -11.26 -10.36 18.75
C GLU A 551 -9.79 -10.44 18.33
N GLY A 552 -8.89 -9.76 19.07
CA GLY A 552 -7.45 -9.73 18.81
C GLY A 552 -7.02 -8.92 17.58
N ASN A 553 -7.90 -8.08 17.04
CA ASN A 553 -7.62 -7.22 15.89
C ASN A 553 -8.29 -5.84 16.05
N ASN A 554 -9.61 -5.75 15.87
CA ASN A 554 -10.46 -4.55 16.04
C ASN A 554 -9.89 -3.26 15.42
N LYS A 555 -9.43 -3.34 14.16
CA LYS A 555 -8.87 -2.22 13.40
C LYS A 555 -9.83 -1.57 12.41
N ASN A 556 -10.96 -2.23 12.18
CA ASN A 556 -12.04 -1.76 11.32
C ASN A 556 -13.34 -2.00 12.09
N ASN A 557 -14.34 -1.18 11.84
CA ASN A 557 -15.66 -1.41 12.41
C ASN A 557 -16.24 -2.74 11.88
N LEU A 558 -17.06 -3.41 12.69
CA LEU A 558 -17.53 -4.79 12.42
C LEU A 558 -18.12 -4.99 11.02
N LYS A 559 -18.80 -3.96 10.49
CA LYS A 559 -19.51 -4.01 9.21
C LYS A 559 -18.70 -3.46 8.03
N GLY A 560 -17.49 -2.96 8.27
CA GLY A 560 -16.65 -2.34 7.24
C GLY A 560 -17.23 -1.05 6.65
N ILE A 561 -18.11 -0.34 7.35
CA ILE A 561 -18.68 0.93 6.89
C ILE A 561 -17.55 1.95 6.67
N GLY A 562 -17.51 2.59 5.50
CA GLY A 562 -16.42 3.44 5.02
C GLY A 562 -15.40 2.73 4.13
N SER A 563 -15.48 1.41 3.96
CA SER A 563 -14.58 0.68 3.05
C SER A 563 -14.92 0.95 1.59
N ARG A 564 -13.91 1.10 0.73
CA ARG A 564 -14.07 1.14 -0.73
C ARG A 564 -14.29 -0.27 -1.26
N LEU A 565 -15.35 -0.50 -2.03
CA LEU A 565 -15.70 -1.79 -2.60
C LEU A 565 -15.88 -1.67 -4.12
N GLU A 566 -15.02 -2.35 -4.87
CA GLU A 566 -15.04 -2.37 -6.34
C GLU A 566 -15.41 -3.77 -6.84
N VAL A 567 -16.29 -3.85 -7.84
CA VAL A 567 -16.73 -5.11 -8.45
C VAL A 567 -16.54 -5.06 -9.96
N LYS A 568 -15.84 -6.07 -10.50
CA LYS A 568 -15.67 -6.25 -11.95
C LYS A 568 -16.32 -7.54 -12.42
N ALA A 569 -17.22 -7.44 -13.40
CA ALA A 569 -17.95 -8.56 -13.98
C ALA A 569 -18.06 -8.40 -15.50
N GLY A 570 -17.17 -9.04 -16.26
CA GLY A 570 -17.09 -8.83 -17.70
C GLY A 570 -16.67 -7.40 -18.02
N SER A 571 -17.56 -6.63 -18.67
CA SER A 571 -17.35 -5.21 -18.99
C SER A 571 -17.94 -4.28 -17.94
N HIS A 572 -18.67 -4.80 -16.95
CA HIS A 572 -19.22 -3.97 -15.88
C HIS A 572 -18.14 -3.76 -14.83
N TYR A 573 -17.95 -2.50 -14.46
CA TYR A 573 -17.19 -2.04 -13.31
C TYR A 573 -18.16 -1.20 -12.50
N GLN A 574 -18.15 -1.38 -11.18
CA GLN A 574 -18.95 -0.61 -10.23
C GLN A 574 -18.09 -0.37 -8.99
N LEU A 575 -18.20 0.82 -8.42
CA LEU A 575 -17.55 1.22 -7.19
C LEU A 575 -18.60 1.78 -6.22
N THR A 576 -18.49 1.41 -4.95
CA THR A 576 -19.27 2.02 -3.87
C THR A 576 -18.42 2.14 -2.60
N TYR A 577 -18.75 3.10 -1.76
CA TYR A 577 -18.34 3.08 -0.35
C TYR A 577 -19.40 2.34 0.45
N VAL A 578 -18.96 1.53 1.42
CA VAL A 578 -19.87 0.73 2.24
C VAL A 578 -20.53 1.65 3.27
N ASP A 579 -21.82 1.88 3.17
CA ASP A 579 -22.62 2.72 4.06
C ASP A 579 -23.56 1.90 4.97
N GLN A 580 -23.84 0.66 4.55
CA GLN A 580 -24.64 -0.31 5.27
C GLN A 580 -24.01 -1.71 5.20
N GLN A 581 -24.57 -2.66 5.97
CA GLN A 581 -23.98 -4.01 6.10
C GLN A 581 -23.97 -4.82 4.78
N ILE A 582 -24.88 -4.53 3.86
CA ILE A 582 -25.03 -5.25 2.60
C ILE A 582 -24.89 -4.25 1.45
N SER A 583 -23.85 -4.42 0.64
CA SER A 583 -23.72 -3.73 -0.63
C SER A 583 -24.33 -4.58 -1.74
N HIS A 584 -25.18 -3.96 -2.56
CA HIS A 584 -25.86 -4.59 -3.68
C HIS A 584 -25.27 -4.11 -5.00
N PHE A 585 -25.05 -5.03 -5.94
CA PHE A 585 -24.55 -4.73 -7.28
C PHE A 585 -25.43 -5.42 -8.33
N GLY A 586 -25.94 -4.66 -9.29
CA GLY A 586 -26.53 -5.25 -10.49
C GLY A 586 -25.43 -5.72 -11.44
N LEU A 587 -25.60 -6.92 -11.99
CA LEU A 587 -24.61 -7.54 -12.87
C LEU A 587 -25.09 -7.59 -14.32
N GLY A 588 -26.29 -7.08 -14.62
CA GLY A 588 -26.98 -7.28 -15.89
C GLY A 588 -27.07 -8.76 -16.23
N ASN A 589 -26.59 -9.14 -17.42
CA ASN A 589 -26.55 -10.55 -17.83
C ASN A 589 -25.37 -11.35 -17.25
N ASN A 590 -24.53 -10.74 -16.39
CA ASN A 590 -23.33 -11.38 -15.87
C ASN A 590 -23.62 -12.33 -14.71
N LYS A 591 -23.82 -13.62 -15.02
CA LYS A 591 -23.93 -14.72 -14.04
C LYS A 591 -22.77 -14.92 -13.05
N LEU A 592 -21.61 -14.31 -13.28
CA LEU A 592 -20.41 -14.51 -12.47
C LEU A 592 -19.65 -13.19 -12.41
N VAL A 593 -19.16 -12.89 -11.21
CA VAL A 593 -18.21 -11.81 -10.94
C VAL A 593 -16.80 -12.32 -11.18
N ASP A 594 -15.93 -11.47 -11.71
CA ASP A 594 -14.53 -11.81 -11.94
C ASP A 594 -13.70 -11.51 -10.69
N VAL A 595 -13.83 -10.30 -10.14
CA VAL A 595 -13.08 -9.82 -8.98
C VAL A 595 -13.94 -8.88 -8.16
N ALA A 596 -13.83 -8.96 -6.83
CA ALA A 596 -14.21 -7.89 -5.91
C ALA A 596 -12.97 -7.43 -5.14
N ARG A 597 -12.70 -6.14 -5.10
CA ARG A 597 -11.60 -5.53 -4.34
C ARG A 597 -12.17 -4.70 -3.21
N ILE A 598 -11.59 -4.87 -2.03
CA ILE A 598 -11.95 -4.12 -0.82
C ILE A 598 -10.72 -3.35 -0.40
N VAL A 599 -10.85 -2.04 -0.16
CA VAL A 599 -9.91 -1.30 0.68
C VAL A 599 -10.64 -1.04 1.99
N TRP A 600 -10.22 -1.76 3.05
CA TRP A 600 -10.83 -1.62 4.37
C TRP A 600 -10.59 -0.21 4.95
N THR A 601 -11.39 0.22 5.93
CA THR A 601 -11.28 1.58 6.53
C THR A 601 -9.90 1.89 7.10
N ASN A 602 -9.12 0.86 7.45
CA ASN A 602 -7.75 0.97 7.91
C ASN A 602 -6.68 1.09 6.79
N GLY A 603 -7.12 1.18 5.52
CA GLY A 603 -6.30 1.32 4.31
C GLY A 603 -5.77 0.03 3.70
N VAL A 604 -6.06 -1.15 4.29
CA VAL A 604 -5.50 -2.43 3.81
C VAL A 604 -6.33 -2.97 2.64
N PRO A 605 -5.72 -3.23 1.45
CA PRO A 605 -6.44 -3.82 0.34
C PRO A 605 -6.60 -5.35 0.47
N GLN A 606 -7.73 -5.86 -0.02
CA GLN A 606 -8.06 -7.28 -0.07
C GLN A 606 -8.84 -7.60 -1.35
N ASN A 607 -8.24 -8.39 -2.23
CA ASN A 607 -8.90 -8.92 -3.42
C ASN A 607 -9.61 -10.26 -3.09
N ILE A 608 -10.80 -10.44 -3.67
CA ILE A 608 -11.57 -11.68 -3.69
C ILE A 608 -11.85 -12.06 -5.15
N LEU A 609 -11.22 -13.14 -5.58
CA LEU A 609 -11.35 -13.65 -6.95
C LEU A 609 -12.59 -14.52 -7.08
N GLN A 610 -13.39 -14.27 -8.12
CA GLN A 610 -14.61 -15.00 -8.44
C GLN A 610 -15.53 -15.21 -7.22
N PRO A 611 -15.98 -14.13 -6.56
CA PRO A 611 -16.86 -14.26 -5.39
C PRO A 611 -18.16 -14.99 -5.75
N ARG A 612 -18.78 -15.62 -4.75
CA ARG A 612 -20.09 -16.27 -4.91
C ARG A 612 -21.19 -15.22 -4.94
N SER A 613 -22.36 -15.55 -5.49
CA SER A 613 -23.50 -14.64 -5.68
C SER A 613 -24.10 -14.03 -4.40
N ASN A 614 -23.68 -14.49 -3.22
CA ASN A 614 -23.91 -13.85 -1.91
C ASN A 614 -22.67 -14.12 -1.07
N GLN A 615 -21.82 -13.11 -0.91
CA GLN A 615 -20.48 -13.30 -0.35
C GLN A 615 -20.37 -12.55 0.98
N LYS A 616 -20.16 -13.30 2.05
CA LYS A 616 -19.57 -12.74 3.27
C LYS A 616 -18.05 -12.70 3.11
N ILE A 617 -17.45 -11.53 3.25
CA ILE A 617 -16.01 -11.30 3.12
C ILE A 617 -15.48 -10.91 4.48
N VAL A 618 -14.69 -11.81 5.06
CA VAL A 618 -14.03 -11.57 6.36
C VAL A 618 -12.69 -10.89 6.11
N GLU A 619 -12.40 -9.87 6.92
CA GLU A 619 -11.10 -9.20 6.95
C GLU A 619 -9.96 -10.21 7.13
N LYS A 620 -8.82 -9.97 6.46
CA LYS A 620 -7.57 -10.66 6.75
C LYS A 620 -6.74 -9.84 7.73
N GLN A 621 -6.37 -10.42 8.87
CA GLN A 621 -5.43 -9.77 9.79
C GLN A 621 -4.05 -9.65 9.14
N VAL A 622 -3.64 -8.41 8.85
CA VAL A 622 -2.35 -8.08 8.24
C VAL A 622 -1.56 -7.18 9.18
N LEU A 623 -0.30 -7.56 9.44
CA LEU A 623 0.66 -6.65 10.06
C LEU A 623 1.12 -5.65 9.01
N LYS A 624 0.74 -4.38 9.16
CA LYS A 624 1.03 -3.30 8.21
C LYS A 624 2.25 -2.45 8.60
N GLY A 625 2.73 -2.53 9.84
CA GLY A 625 3.97 -1.87 10.29
C GLY A 625 4.68 -2.61 11.43
N SER A 626 6.03 -2.56 11.49
CA SER A 626 6.90 -3.08 12.57
C SER A 626 8.42 -2.90 12.37
N CYS A 627 8.85 -1.98 11.50
CA CYS A 627 10.24 -1.58 11.20
C CYS A 627 11.04 -2.49 10.22
N PRO A 628 12.12 -1.99 9.57
CA PRO A 628 12.84 -2.71 8.51
C PRO A 628 13.63 -3.92 9.03
N PHE A 629 13.91 -4.87 8.14
CA PHE A 629 14.48 -6.18 8.51
C PHE A 629 15.95 -6.33 8.12
N LEU A 630 16.68 -7.08 8.95
CA LEU A 630 18.09 -7.40 8.77
C LEU A 630 18.30 -8.84 8.32
N TYR A 631 19.04 -9.02 7.23
CA TYR A 631 19.53 -10.30 6.74
C TYR A 631 21.05 -10.32 6.67
N VAL A 632 21.64 -11.49 6.91
CA VAL A 632 23.10 -11.68 6.83
C VAL A 632 23.45 -12.92 6.00
N TYR A 633 24.60 -12.89 5.33
CA TYR A 633 25.14 -14.07 4.67
C TYR A 633 25.71 -15.06 5.70
N ASP A 634 25.16 -16.27 5.77
CA ASP A 634 25.53 -17.30 6.75
C ASP A 634 26.60 -18.30 6.25
N GLY A 635 27.06 -18.15 5.01
CA GLY A 635 27.98 -19.09 4.35
C GLY A 635 27.32 -19.81 3.16
N ASP A 636 26.01 -20.06 3.25
CA ASP A 636 25.22 -20.74 2.22
C ASP A 636 24.25 -19.78 1.53
N GLY A 637 23.67 -18.83 2.27
CA GLY A 637 22.71 -17.86 1.75
C GLY A 637 22.38 -16.75 2.74
N PHE A 638 21.38 -15.92 2.41
CA PHE A 638 20.92 -14.85 3.30
C PHE A 638 19.86 -15.38 4.28
N ARG A 639 20.02 -15.02 5.56
CA ARG A 639 19.11 -15.41 6.65
C ARG A 639 18.61 -14.19 7.41
N PHE A 640 17.31 -14.17 7.66
CA PHE A 640 16.67 -13.20 8.55
C PHE A 640 17.28 -13.29 9.96
N ILE A 641 17.63 -12.14 10.54
CA ILE A 641 18.10 -12.02 11.92
C ILE A 641 16.98 -11.45 12.79
N THR A 642 16.53 -10.23 12.49
CA THR A 642 15.61 -9.43 13.32
C THR A 642 15.24 -8.13 12.59
N ASP A 643 14.42 -7.29 13.20
CA ASP A 643 14.05 -5.93 12.83
C ASP A 643 14.98 -4.87 13.45
N LEU A 644 15.03 -3.68 12.83
CA LEU A 644 15.87 -2.53 13.21
C LEU A 644 15.01 -1.30 13.55
N LEU A 645 15.59 -0.27 14.16
CA LEU A 645 15.00 1.08 14.33
C LEU A 645 13.69 1.17 15.14
N TRP A 646 13.33 0.14 15.91
CA TRP A 646 12.16 0.15 16.80
C TRP A 646 12.11 1.30 17.82
N LYS A 647 13.25 1.95 18.09
CA LYS A 647 13.38 3.04 19.04
C LYS A 647 13.06 4.42 18.45
N SER A 648 12.73 4.53 17.16
CA SER A 648 12.50 5.81 16.49
C SER A 648 11.30 5.82 15.54
N PRO A 649 10.10 5.40 16.01
CA PRO A 649 8.88 5.58 15.23
C PRO A 649 8.55 7.07 15.08
N LEU A 650 8.31 7.50 13.84
CA LEU A 650 8.11 8.89 13.47
C LEU A 650 6.62 9.16 13.28
N GLY A 651 6.07 10.17 13.97
CA GLY A 651 4.67 10.57 13.82
C GLY A 651 3.64 9.61 14.44
N MET A 652 4.07 8.47 14.98
CA MET A 652 3.20 7.51 15.67
C MET A 652 2.54 8.14 16.91
N ILE A 653 1.23 8.01 17.02
CA ILE A 653 0.48 8.31 18.25
C ILE A 653 0.60 7.10 19.20
N THR A 654 0.92 7.38 20.47
CA THR A 654 1.08 6.37 21.52
C THR A 654 -0.26 6.06 22.21
N PRO A 655 -0.40 4.92 22.92
CA PRO A 655 -1.63 4.58 23.64
C PRO A 655 -2.11 5.61 24.69
N ILE A 656 -1.27 6.58 25.06
CA ILE A 656 -1.64 7.68 25.97
C ILE A 656 -2.01 8.98 25.24
N GLY A 657 -2.15 8.93 23.91
CA GLY A 657 -2.58 10.06 23.07
C GLY A 657 -1.49 11.08 22.76
N THR A 658 -0.22 10.74 23.01
CA THR A 658 0.92 11.62 22.70
C THR A 658 1.71 11.12 21.51
N VAL A 659 2.33 12.02 20.74
CA VAL A 659 3.25 11.65 19.65
C VAL A 659 4.50 11.00 20.25
N ALA A 660 4.93 9.88 19.67
CA ALA A 660 6.16 9.21 20.06
C ALA A 660 7.38 10.13 19.91
N SER A 661 8.46 9.82 20.64
CA SER A 661 9.68 10.63 20.60
C SER A 661 10.26 10.66 19.18
N SER A 662 10.53 11.86 18.67
CA SER A 662 11.17 12.09 17.38
C SER A 662 12.67 11.84 17.38
N LYS A 663 13.29 11.44 18.50
CA LYS A 663 14.73 11.17 18.53
C LYS A 663 15.10 9.99 17.64
N SER A 664 16.23 10.09 16.93
CA SER A 664 16.78 8.98 16.16
C SER A 664 17.10 7.78 17.07
N ALA A 665 17.12 6.60 16.47
CA ALA A 665 17.48 5.38 17.18
C ALA A 665 18.97 5.07 16.99
N ASP A 666 19.79 5.28 18.03
CA ASP A 666 21.07 4.58 18.17
C ASP A 666 20.78 3.07 18.42
N ASP A 667 20.51 2.31 17.36
CA ASP A 667 20.10 0.91 17.47
C ASP A 667 21.29 -0.04 17.36
N TYR A 668 21.38 -0.98 18.31
CA TYR A 668 22.48 -1.94 18.41
C TYR A 668 21.90 -3.34 18.50
N VAL A 669 22.14 -4.13 17.45
CA VAL A 669 21.52 -5.43 17.26
C VAL A 669 22.57 -6.53 17.22
N LEU A 670 22.38 -7.58 18.01
CA LEU A 670 23.30 -8.70 18.08
C LEU A 670 23.06 -9.69 16.93
N ILE A 671 24.01 -9.76 15.99
CA ILE A 671 24.04 -10.80 14.96
C ILE A 671 24.63 -12.11 15.51
N GLY A 672 25.53 -12.01 16.49
CA GLY A 672 26.26 -13.15 17.05
C GLY A 672 27.34 -13.64 16.09
N ASP A 673 27.53 -14.95 15.97
CA ASP A 673 28.54 -15.57 15.09
C ASP A 673 27.99 -15.99 13.72
N LYS A 674 26.74 -15.62 13.42
CA LYS A 674 25.99 -16.05 12.22
C LYS A 674 26.56 -15.50 10.91
N LEU A 675 27.11 -14.29 10.92
CA LEU A 675 27.64 -13.62 9.73
C LEU A 675 28.98 -14.24 9.30
N LYS A 676 29.04 -14.77 8.07
CA LYS A 676 30.24 -15.36 7.47
C LYS A 676 30.75 -14.50 6.31
N PRO A 677 32.08 -14.47 6.09
CA PRO A 677 32.62 -13.70 4.98
C PRO A 677 32.42 -14.42 3.65
N LYS A 678 32.14 -13.65 2.59
CA LYS A 678 32.09 -14.09 1.19
C LYS A 678 33.07 -13.23 0.39
N ASP A 679 34.01 -13.86 -0.30
CA ASP A 679 35.00 -13.19 -1.15
C ASP A 679 35.76 -12.04 -0.44
N GLY A 680 36.09 -12.25 0.84
CA GLY A 680 36.82 -11.26 1.65
C GLY A 680 35.97 -10.13 2.24
N GLN A 681 34.65 -10.16 2.07
CA GLN A 681 33.71 -9.17 2.59
C GLN A 681 32.66 -9.82 3.50
N TYR A 682 32.16 -9.05 4.46
CA TYR A 682 30.92 -9.39 5.15
C TYR A 682 29.77 -8.65 4.46
N ILE A 683 28.68 -9.36 4.18
CA ILE A 683 27.56 -8.82 3.41
C ILE A 683 26.28 -8.92 4.24
N LEU A 684 25.63 -7.77 4.43
CA LEU A 684 24.37 -7.62 5.12
C LEU A 684 23.36 -7.00 4.15
N LYS A 685 22.07 -7.28 4.38
CA LYS A 685 20.97 -6.68 3.62
C LYS A 685 19.95 -6.14 4.60
N ILE A 686 19.53 -4.90 4.37
CA ILE A 686 18.46 -4.23 5.12
C ILE A 686 17.32 -4.05 4.13
N THR A 687 16.12 -4.50 4.49
CA THR A 687 14.94 -4.44 3.61
C THR A 687 13.77 -3.77 4.31
N GLU A 688 12.86 -3.21 3.52
CA GLU A 688 11.56 -2.72 4.01
C GLU A 688 10.45 -3.55 3.38
N GLU A 689 9.64 -4.23 4.17
CA GLU A 689 8.61 -5.16 3.68
C GLU A 689 7.18 -4.69 4.00
N LEU A 690 7.05 -3.76 4.94
CA LEU A 690 5.77 -3.35 5.49
C LEU A 690 5.33 -2.03 4.87
N TRP A 691 4.13 -1.57 5.21
CA TRP A 691 3.59 -0.32 4.69
C TRP A 691 4.21 0.86 5.45
N GLU A 692 5.52 1.04 5.26
CA GLU A 692 6.36 1.96 6.02
C GLU A 692 7.46 2.56 5.12
N THR A 693 8.01 3.68 5.57
CA THR A 693 9.21 4.31 5.02
C THR A 693 10.29 4.30 6.10
N ALA A 694 11.46 3.74 5.77
CA ALA A 694 12.62 3.78 6.65
C ALA A 694 13.61 4.87 6.20
N TYR A 695 14.21 5.55 7.18
CA TYR A 695 15.19 6.61 6.97
C TYR A 695 16.48 6.26 7.71
N PHE A 696 17.55 5.92 7.00
CA PHE A 696 18.85 5.56 7.60
C PHE A 696 19.89 6.66 7.43
N ASP A 697 20.60 7.07 8.49
CA ASP A 697 21.69 8.06 8.40
C ASP A 697 23.07 7.41 8.58
N GLN A 698 23.18 6.35 9.40
CA GLN A 698 24.45 5.67 9.59
C GLN A 698 24.27 4.17 9.82
N VAL A 699 25.21 3.37 9.30
CA VAL A 699 25.34 1.95 9.61
C VAL A 699 26.80 1.62 9.90
N LYS A 700 27.07 0.82 10.94
CA LYS A 700 28.42 0.32 11.27
C LYS A 700 28.38 -1.14 11.70
N LEU A 701 29.45 -1.87 11.43
CA LEU A 701 29.60 -3.24 11.93
C LEU A 701 30.64 -3.28 13.04
N ILE A 702 30.21 -3.62 14.25
CA ILE A 702 31.08 -3.81 15.41
C ILE A 702 31.41 -5.29 15.52
N THR A 703 32.69 -5.62 15.52
CA THR A 703 33.19 -6.97 15.75
C THR A 703 33.71 -7.10 17.16
N VAL A 704 33.45 -8.23 17.79
CA VAL A 704 33.90 -8.55 19.15
C VAL A 704 34.55 -9.92 19.12
N ASP A 705 35.87 -9.94 19.19
CA ASP A 705 36.64 -11.17 19.32
C ASP A 705 36.73 -11.57 20.78
N HIS A 706 36.37 -12.81 21.10
CA HIS A 706 36.37 -13.31 22.47
C HIS A 706 36.62 -14.83 22.53
N PRO A 707 36.98 -15.40 23.69
CA PRO A 707 37.08 -16.85 23.84
C PRO A 707 35.77 -17.54 23.47
N ALA A 708 35.85 -18.65 22.70
CA ALA A 708 34.69 -19.36 22.17
C ALA A 708 33.81 -20.01 23.26
N SER A 709 34.33 -20.18 24.47
CA SER A 709 33.56 -20.69 25.63
C SER A 709 32.62 -19.66 26.26
N ASN A 710 32.73 -18.39 25.88
CA ASN A 710 32.00 -17.28 26.48
C ASN A 710 31.04 -16.66 25.45
N GLN A 711 30.02 -15.94 25.94
CA GLN A 711 29.02 -15.27 25.11
C GLN A 711 29.00 -13.78 25.39
N ILE A 712 28.52 -13.00 24.43
CA ILE A 712 28.24 -11.58 24.60
C ILE A 712 26.77 -11.30 24.29
N PHE A 713 26.25 -10.25 24.90
CA PHE A 713 24.91 -9.75 24.65
C PHE A 713 24.92 -8.23 24.58
N VAL A 714 23.93 -7.67 23.91
CA VAL A 714 23.59 -6.25 23.96
C VAL A 714 22.15 -6.13 24.46
N ASP A 715 21.79 -4.98 24.97
CA ASP A 715 20.47 -4.74 25.53
C ASP A 715 19.51 -4.23 24.44
N GLU A 716 18.73 -5.15 23.88
CA GLU A 716 17.87 -4.91 22.71
C GLU A 716 16.42 -4.59 23.12
N LYS A 717 16.24 -3.90 24.26
CA LYS A 717 14.93 -3.50 24.75
C LYS A 717 14.49 -2.13 24.22
N PHE A 718 13.18 -1.95 24.10
CA PHE A 718 12.52 -0.66 23.96
C PHE A 718 11.95 -0.22 25.33
N THR A 719 12.19 1.04 25.68
CA THR A 719 11.67 1.70 26.90
C THR A 719 11.29 3.14 26.56
N PRO A 720 10.40 3.78 27.32
CA PRO A 720 10.26 5.23 27.27
C PRO A 720 11.62 5.92 27.47
N THR A 721 11.82 7.07 26.83
CA THR A 721 13.10 7.81 26.91
C THR A 721 13.41 8.24 28.36
N PRO A 722 14.70 8.28 28.77
CA PRO A 722 15.91 8.07 27.96
C PRO A 722 16.23 6.58 27.70
N TYR A 723 16.76 6.28 26.52
CA TYR A 723 17.20 4.92 26.16
C TYR A 723 18.46 4.51 26.95
N PRO A 724 18.62 3.21 27.26
CA PRO A 724 19.83 2.73 27.91
C PRO A 724 21.06 2.94 27.00
N PRO A 725 22.22 3.35 27.55
CA PRO A 725 23.43 3.51 26.75
C PRO A 725 23.92 2.16 26.22
N PHE A 726 24.53 2.18 25.03
CA PHE A 726 25.14 0.99 24.46
C PHE A 726 26.18 0.37 25.40
N LYS A 727 26.04 -0.93 25.63
CA LYS A 727 26.97 -1.71 26.43
C LYS A 727 27.00 -3.14 25.93
N ILE A 728 28.21 -3.70 25.85
CA ILE A 728 28.41 -5.13 25.66
C ILE A 728 28.39 -5.80 27.03
N HIS A 729 27.51 -6.79 27.19
CA HIS A 729 27.34 -7.58 28.41
C HIS A 729 28.03 -8.93 28.23
N PRO A 730 29.21 -9.15 28.83
CA PRO A 730 29.89 -10.43 28.73
C PRO A 730 29.16 -11.46 29.60
N VAL A 731 29.11 -12.71 29.16
CA VAL A 731 28.50 -13.83 29.90
C VAL A 731 29.45 -15.02 29.86
N LYS A 732 30.10 -15.30 31.01
CA LYS A 732 30.99 -16.46 31.18
C LYS A 732 30.24 -17.64 31.78
N ILE A 733 29.37 -17.37 32.76
CA ILE A 733 28.57 -18.39 33.44
C ILE A 733 27.10 -17.95 33.43
N ALA A 734 26.31 -18.54 32.56
CA ALA A 734 24.86 -18.40 32.57
C ALA A 734 24.23 -19.37 33.58
N ARG A 735 23.39 -18.87 34.47
CA ARG A 735 22.61 -19.65 35.44
C ARG A 735 21.14 -19.66 35.02
N ARG A 736 20.45 -20.76 35.30
CA ARG A 736 19.02 -20.90 34.99
C ARG A 736 18.18 -20.72 36.25
N PRO A 737 16.95 -20.18 36.13
CA PRO A 737 15.98 -20.24 37.22
C PRO A 737 15.80 -21.68 37.70
N LEU A 738 15.58 -21.85 39.01
CA LEU A 738 15.25 -23.14 39.63
C LEU A 738 13.84 -23.60 39.25
N SER A 739 12.91 -22.65 39.14
CA SER A 739 11.54 -22.87 38.68
C SER A 739 11.04 -21.64 37.93
N ALA A 740 10.06 -21.85 37.05
CA ALA A 740 9.34 -20.78 36.38
C ALA A 740 7.88 -21.17 36.24
N ILE A 741 6.95 -20.27 36.59
CA ILE A 741 5.51 -20.51 36.44
C ILE A 741 4.82 -19.35 35.74
N ASP A 742 3.79 -19.66 34.96
CA ASP A 742 2.94 -18.68 34.29
C ASP A 742 1.82 -18.15 35.21
N HIS A 743 0.98 -17.27 34.66
CA HIS A 743 -0.20 -16.71 35.33
C HIS A 743 -1.14 -17.79 35.88
N ASN A 744 -1.29 -18.90 35.15
CA ASN A 744 -2.16 -20.03 35.48
C ASN A 744 -1.49 -21.05 36.43
N LYS A 745 -0.29 -20.74 36.94
CA LYS A 745 0.52 -21.59 37.82
C LYS A 745 1.03 -22.89 37.15
N ASN A 746 1.10 -22.93 35.83
CA ASN A 746 1.74 -24.02 35.09
C ASN A 746 3.26 -23.89 35.14
N ASP A 747 3.98 -25.02 35.16
CA ASP A 747 5.45 -25.03 35.03
C ASP A 747 5.85 -24.75 33.57
N VAL A 748 6.59 -23.66 33.37
CA VAL A 748 7.07 -23.19 32.06
C VAL A 748 8.59 -23.14 31.97
N LEU A 749 9.31 -23.75 32.93
CA LEU A 749 10.78 -23.72 32.98
C LEU A 749 11.42 -24.36 31.75
N LYS A 750 10.80 -25.42 31.20
CA LYS A 750 11.29 -26.10 30.00
C LYS A 750 11.24 -25.20 28.76
N LYS A 751 10.17 -24.42 28.65
CA LYS A 751 9.95 -23.47 27.55
C LYS A 751 11.02 -22.38 27.57
N LEU A 752 11.33 -21.82 28.75
CA LEU A 752 12.35 -20.78 28.93
C LEU A 752 13.82 -21.23 28.85
N LYS A 753 14.11 -22.48 28.47
CA LYS A 753 15.45 -23.09 28.62
C LYS A 753 16.42 -22.71 27.50
N LYS A 754 15.93 -22.54 26.29
CA LYS A 754 16.68 -22.26 25.06
C LYS A 754 15.79 -21.44 24.12
N PHE A 755 16.41 -20.78 23.15
CA PHE A 755 15.67 -20.04 22.13
C PHE A 755 15.33 -20.99 20.99
N ASP A 756 14.07 -21.44 20.89
CA ASP A 756 13.56 -22.40 19.92
C ASP A 756 12.09 -22.20 19.51
N TYR A 757 11.52 -21.01 19.77
CA TYR A 757 10.16 -20.60 19.39
C TYR A 757 9.04 -21.38 20.12
N ASP A 758 9.32 -21.88 21.34
CA ASP A 758 8.36 -22.52 22.26
C ASP A 758 8.13 -21.64 23.49
N TYR A 759 7.09 -20.79 23.41
CA TYR A 759 6.91 -19.67 24.33
C TYR A 759 6.22 -20.02 25.64
N ALA A 760 6.70 -19.40 26.71
CA ALA A 760 6.26 -19.64 28.08
C ALA A 760 4.82 -19.20 28.38
N VAL A 761 4.26 -18.25 27.63
CA VAL A 761 2.92 -17.71 27.87
C VAL A 761 2.10 -17.83 26.60
N GLU A 762 0.92 -18.44 26.72
CA GLU A 762 -0.13 -18.37 25.72
C GLU A 762 -1.06 -17.22 26.12
N HIS A 763 -1.27 -16.29 25.18
CA HIS A 763 -2.13 -15.15 25.41
C HIS A 763 -3.51 -15.42 24.86
N LYS A 764 -4.53 -15.19 25.67
CA LYS A 764 -5.89 -15.04 25.14
C LYS A 764 -5.96 -13.73 24.36
N PRO A 765 -6.50 -13.72 23.13
CA PRO A 765 -6.69 -12.47 22.40
C PRO A 765 -7.53 -11.48 23.23
N GLY A 766 -7.04 -10.25 23.39
CA GLY A 766 -7.85 -9.15 23.91
C GLY A 766 -8.74 -8.57 22.82
N ARG A 767 -9.23 -7.33 23.02
CA ARG A 767 -9.97 -6.61 21.97
C ARG A 767 -9.09 -6.25 20.78
N PHE A 768 -7.89 -5.74 21.05
CA PHE A 768 -6.99 -5.24 20.01
C PHE A 768 -5.81 -6.17 19.75
N GLN A 769 -5.26 -6.09 18.54
CA GLN A 769 -3.94 -6.64 18.26
C GLN A 769 -2.92 -6.08 19.26
N GLY A 770 -2.12 -6.93 19.89
CA GLY A 770 -1.04 -6.51 20.79
C GLY A 770 -1.46 -6.21 22.23
N VAL A 771 -2.76 -6.21 22.54
CA VAL A 771 -3.32 -6.05 23.89
C VAL A 771 -4.00 -7.34 24.33
N VAL A 772 -3.70 -7.79 25.54
CA VAL A 772 -4.17 -9.07 26.11
C VAL A 772 -4.52 -8.89 27.58
N ASP A 773 -5.17 -9.89 28.17
CA ASP A 773 -5.37 -9.92 29.62
C ASP A 773 -4.02 -9.85 30.36
N GLU A 774 -4.03 -9.27 31.57
CA GLU A 774 -2.85 -9.23 32.44
C GLU A 774 -2.30 -10.65 32.64
N HIS A 775 -1.03 -10.85 32.27
CA HIS A 775 -0.33 -12.12 32.41
C HIS A 775 0.95 -11.95 33.21
N ILE A 776 1.41 -13.05 33.78
CA ILE A 776 2.49 -13.10 34.75
C ILE A 776 3.49 -14.19 34.37
N ILE A 777 4.78 -13.90 34.52
CA ILE A 777 5.82 -14.92 34.67
C ILE A 777 6.51 -14.73 36.02
N GLU A 778 6.53 -15.78 36.83
CA GLU A 778 7.33 -15.85 38.07
C GLU A 778 8.56 -16.71 37.83
N LEU A 779 9.75 -16.18 38.15
CA LEU A 779 11.03 -16.90 38.06
C LEU A 779 11.67 -17.01 39.45
N ASP A 780 12.05 -18.21 39.86
CA ASP A 780 12.85 -18.44 41.07
C ASP A 780 14.33 -18.52 40.71
N LEU A 781 15.12 -17.52 41.12
CA LEU A 781 16.56 -17.49 40.85
C LEU A 781 17.39 -18.32 41.87
N GLY A 782 16.75 -18.82 42.93
CA GLY A 782 17.36 -19.69 43.92
C GLY A 782 18.05 -18.99 45.10
N PRO A 783 18.38 -19.75 46.17
CA PRO A 783 18.69 -19.20 47.50
C PRO A 783 20.10 -18.63 47.68
N THR A 784 21.03 -18.85 46.74
CA THR A 784 22.45 -18.46 46.89
C THR A 784 22.81 -17.28 46.00
N ILE A 785 22.34 -16.08 46.36
CA ILE A 785 22.72 -14.83 45.70
C ILE A 785 22.94 -13.75 46.76
N ASP A 786 24.16 -13.67 47.32
CA ASP A 786 24.55 -12.61 48.26
C ASP A 786 25.49 -11.60 47.57
N GLN A 787 25.14 -10.31 47.70
CA GLN A 787 25.96 -9.11 47.49
C GLN A 787 26.90 -9.09 46.27
N THR A 788 26.37 -9.43 45.10
CA THR A 788 27.09 -9.31 43.83
C THR A 788 26.13 -8.83 42.74
N PRO A 789 26.60 -8.14 41.69
CA PRO A 789 25.74 -7.71 40.59
C PRO A 789 24.94 -8.87 40.00
N ILE A 790 23.62 -8.68 39.82
CA ILE A 790 22.71 -9.69 39.26
C ILE A 790 22.07 -9.10 38.01
N LYS A 791 22.15 -9.82 36.89
CA LYS A 791 21.49 -9.43 35.65
C LYS A 791 20.63 -10.57 35.14
N LEU A 792 19.37 -10.27 34.85
CA LEU A 792 18.41 -11.17 34.22
C LEU A 792 18.37 -10.88 32.72
N PHE A 793 18.44 -11.94 31.92
CA PHE A 793 18.39 -11.91 30.46
C PHE A 793 17.11 -12.61 30.02
N LEU A 794 16.30 -11.90 29.24
CA LEU A 794 15.05 -12.41 28.68
C LEU A 794 15.09 -12.28 27.16
N THR A 795 14.94 -13.40 26.45
CA THR A 795 14.82 -13.41 24.99
C THR A 795 13.38 -13.68 24.59
N GLY A 796 12.86 -12.87 23.67
CA GLY A 796 11.46 -12.94 23.26
C GLY A 796 11.15 -12.05 22.05
N TRP A 797 9.86 -11.86 21.82
CA TRP A 797 9.34 -10.90 20.84
C TRP A 797 8.00 -10.32 21.32
N ILE A 798 7.56 -9.24 20.68
CA ILE A 798 6.25 -8.62 20.93
C ILE A 798 5.42 -8.59 19.65
N PHE A 799 4.13 -8.87 19.76
CA PHE A 799 3.16 -8.52 18.70
C PHE A 799 2.60 -7.13 19.01
N PRO A 800 2.97 -6.07 18.27
CA PRO A 800 2.65 -4.70 18.66
C PRO A 800 1.22 -4.28 18.30
N THR A 801 0.75 -3.23 18.95
CA THR A 801 -0.34 -2.36 18.47
C THR A 801 0.14 -1.54 17.27
N ASP A 802 -0.76 -1.06 16.41
CA ASP A 802 -0.45 -0.03 15.40
C ASP A 802 -0.98 1.34 15.83
N THR A 803 -0.75 2.38 15.03
CA THR A 803 -1.07 3.77 15.39
C THR A 803 -2.57 3.98 15.55
N SER A 804 -3.40 3.44 14.66
CA SER A 804 -4.86 3.54 14.78
C SER A 804 -5.39 2.84 16.05
N ILE A 805 -4.87 1.65 16.39
CA ILE A 805 -5.18 1.01 17.68
C ILE A 805 -4.73 1.89 18.86
N ASN A 806 -3.55 2.51 18.79
CA ASN A 806 -3.08 3.38 19.86
C ASN A 806 -3.97 4.62 20.04
N VAL A 807 -4.49 5.18 18.94
CA VAL A 807 -5.50 6.25 18.99
C VAL A 807 -6.73 5.75 19.72
N SER A 808 -7.32 4.62 19.31
CA SER A 808 -8.50 4.06 19.98
C SER A 808 -8.29 3.78 21.47
N ILE A 809 -7.14 3.20 21.85
CA ILE A 809 -6.78 3.00 23.27
C ILE A 809 -6.67 4.33 24.01
N SER A 810 -6.12 5.38 23.39
CA SER A 810 -5.97 6.69 24.03
C SER A 810 -7.30 7.40 24.30
N GLN A 811 -8.33 7.04 23.55
CA GLN A 811 -9.68 7.56 23.70
C GLN A 811 -10.50 6.76 24.72
N ASN A 812 -10.11 5.50 24.98
CA ASN A 812 -10.81 4.60 25.90
C ASN A 812 -10.06 4.41 27.24
N PRO A 813 -10.49 5.07 28.33
CA PRO A 813 -9.82 4.95 29.63
C PRO A 813 -9.96 3.58 30.30
N ALA A 814 -10.85 2.70 29.82
CA ALA A 814 -11.02 1.35 30.34
C ALA A 814 -9.98 0.37 29.81
N ILE A 815 -9.25 0.72 28.76
CA ILE A 815 -8.25 -0.13 28.12
C ILE A 815 -6.87 0.35 28.52
N SER A 816 -6.03 -0.58 28.96
CA SER A 816 -4.64 -0.31 29.31
C SER A 816 -3.70 -1.10 28.41
N SER A 817 -2.59 -0.47 28.04
CA SER A 817 -1.45 -1.11 27.41
C SER A 817 -0.20 -0.66 28.19
N THR A 818 0.06 -1.34 29.30
CA THR A 818 1.13 -1.04 30.24
C THR A 818 2.38 -1.84 29.93
N PHE A 819 3.50 -1.12 29.78
CA PHE A 819 4.81 -1.74 29.69
C PHE A 819 5.04 -2.76 30.82
N PRO A 820 5.73 -3.88 30.55
CA PRO A 820 6.06 -4.84 31.58
C PRO A 820 6.78 -4.17 32.75
N TYR A 821 6.43 -4.58 33.98
CA TYR A 821 7.09 -4.15 35.21
C TYR A 821 7.46 -5.36 36.07
N LEU A 822 8.41 -5.17 36.99
CA LEU A 822 9.00 -6.25 37.78
C LEU A 822 8.77 -6.05 39.28
N GLN A 823 8.29 -7.12 39.91
CA GLN A 823 8.07 -7.22 41.35
C GLN A 823 9.02 -8.24 42.00
N VAL A 824 9.32 -8.00 43.29
CA VAL A 824 10.03 -8.93 44.19
C VAL A 824 9.28 -9.03 45.52
N LEU A 825 9.62 -10.04 46.32
CA LEU A 825 9.01 -10.22 47.64
C LEU A 825 9.73 -9.40 48.73
N ASP A 826 8.95 -8.68 49.53
CA ASP A 826 9.43 -8.02 50.74
C ASP A 826 9.62 -9.00 51.91
N GLN A 827 10.06 -8.49 53.07
CA GLN A 827 10.29 -9.29 54.27
C GLN A 827 9.01 -9.93 54.84
N LYS A 828 7.82 -9.46 54.43
CA LYS A 828 6.51 -10.00 54.82
C LYS A 828 5.96 -10.99 53.80
N GLY A 829 6.68 -11.24 52.70
CA GLY A 829 6.22 -12.10 51.61
C GLY A 829 5.18 -11.45 50.71
N GLN A 830 5.12 -10.12 50.66
CA GLN A 830 4.25 -9.38 49.74
C GLN A 830 5.03 -8.93 48.51
N TRP A 831 4.39 -8.99 47.34
CA TRP A 831 4.99 -8.54 46.09
C TRP A 831 5.02 -7.02 46.01
N GLN A 832 6.18 -6.47 45.70
CA GLN A 832 6.43 -5.03 45.58
C GLN A 832 7.09 -4.73 44.25
N THR A 833 6.59 -3.74 43.53
CA THR A 833 7.18 -3.26 42.27
C THR A 833 8.50 -2.54 42.56
N VAL A 834 9.59 -3.01 41.95
CA VAL A 834 10.95 -2.47 42.14
C VAL A 834 11.57 -1.92 40.86
N ILE A 835 11.00 -2.24 39.71
CA ILE A 835 11.35 -1.65 38.40
C ILE A 835 10.06 -1.46 37.60
N ASN A 836 9.77 -0.22 37.18
CA ASN A 836 8.64 0.12 36.32
C ASN A 836 9.01 1.31 35.40
N PRO A 837 9.03 1.14 34.07
CA PRO A 837 8.92 -0.12 33.34
C PRO A 837 10.27 -0.89 33.28
N ILE A 838 10.24 -2.21 33.01
CA ILE A 838 11.44 -2.97 32.61
C ILE A 838 11.71 -2.92 31.10
N GLY A 839 10.73 -2.45 30.31
CA GLY A 839 10.78 -2.40 28.84
C GLY A 839 10.20 -3.65 28.16
N ILE A 840 10.22 -3.65 26.83
CA ILE A 840 9.78 -4.75 25.96
C ILE A 840 10.90 -5.14 24.97
N PRO A 841 10.88 -6.37 24.42
CA PRO A 841 11.73 -6.71 23.28
C PRO A 841 11.47 -5.71 22.15
N ALA A 842 12.50 -5.07 21.60
CA ALA A 842 12.36 -4.14 20.48
C ALA A 842 12.12 -4.92 19.16
N GLY A 843 10.95 -5.54 19.04
CA GLY A 843 10.56 -6.36 17.89
C GLY A 843 10.80 -7.85 18.07
N LYS A 844 11.43 -8.47 17.07
CA LYS A 844 11.51 -9.93 16.88
C LYS A 844 12.86 -10.47 17.35
N ASN A 845 12.85 -11.58 18.09
CA ASN A 845 14.06 -12.34 18.47
C ASN A 845 15.10 -11.52 19.29
N LYS A 846 14.65 -10.58 20.14
CA LYS A 846 15.54 -9.68 20.90
C LYS A 846 15.84 -10.22 22.29
N THR A 847 17.02 -9.88 22.83
CA THR A 847 17.36 -10.12 24.24
C THR A 847 17.37 -8.82 25.04
N MET A 848 16.54 -8.75 26.08
CA MET A 848 16.54 -7.67 27.06
C MET A 848 17.41 -8.01 28.26
N ILE A 849 18.03 -7.00 28.85
CA ILE A 849 18.84 -7.13 30.06
C ILE A 849 18.26 -6.27 31.18
N ILE A 850 17.97 -6.90 32.32
CA ILE A 850 17.39 -6.27 33.50
C ILE A 850 18.41 -6.36 34.63
N ASP A 851 18.80 -5.20 35.17
CA ASP A 851 19.70 -5.11 36.31
C ASP A 851 18.92 -5.27 37.62
N LEU A 852 19.15 -6.39 38.30
CA LEU A 852 18.51 -6.74 39.58
C LEU A 852 19.41 -6.41 40.77
N THR A 853 20.57 -5.78 40.54
CA THR A 853 21.51 -5.38 41.59
C THR A 853 20.80 -4.44 42.56
N ASP A 854 20.85 -4.80 43.85
CA ASP A 854 20.20 -4.07 44.95
C ASP A 854 18.67 -3.90 44.84
N LYS A 855 18.00 -4.73 44.02
CA LYS A 855 16.53 -4.67 43.85
C LYS A 855 15.75 -5.61 44.77
N PHE A 856 16.38 -6.62 45.36
CA PHE A 856 15.70 -7.57 46.25
C PHE A 856 15.44 -6.97 47.64
N LEU A 857 14.20 -7.09 48.13
CA LEU A 857 13.76 -6.54 49.41
C LEU A 857 13.79 -7.55 50.57
N SER A 858 14.12 -8.81 50.29
CA SER A 858 14.21 -9.89 51.27
C SER A 858 15.30 -10.90 50.86
N VAL A 859 15.40 -12.04 51.56
CA VAL A 859 16.27 -13.16 51.15
C VAL A 859 15.66 -13.99 50.01
N ASP A 860 14.39 -13.76 49.69
CA ASP A 860 13.74 -14.41 48.55
C ASP A 860 14.30 -13.84 47.24
N ARG A 861 14.56 -14.73 46.27
CA ARG A 861 15.14 -14.38 44.97
C ARG A 861 14.17 -14.65 43.82
N ARG A 862 12.87 -14.77 44.13
CA ARG A 862 11.83 -14.80 43.12
C ARG A 862 11.59 -13.40 42.56
N VAL A 863 11.44 -13.33 41.25
CA VAL A 863 10.99 -12.15 40.52
C VAL A 863 9.68 -12.47 39.82
N ARG A 864 8.82 -11.47 39.68
CA ARG A 864 7.55 -11.56 38.97
C ARG A 864 7.50 -10.46 37.92
N ILE A 865 7.26 -10.84 36.67
CA ILE A 865 7.07 -9.92 35.55
C ILE A 865 5.58 -9.91 35.23
N ILE A 866 4.98 -8.72 35.15
CA ILE A 866 3.55 -8.52 34.85
C ILE A 866 3.42 -7.59 33.64
N SER A 867 2.50 -7.90 32.73
CA SER A 867 2.12 -7.04 31.59
C SER A 867 0.75 -7.42 31.06
N ASP A 868 0.12 -6.51 30.32
CA ASP A 868 -1.09 -6.68 29.49
C ASP A 868 -0.76 -6.52 27.98
N MET A 869 0.53 -6.38 27.63
CA MET A 869 0.99 -6.35 26.23
C MET A 869 1.27 -7.77 25.72
N GLN A 870 1.05 -8.03 24.44
CA GLN A 870 1.23 -9.38 23.86
C GLN A 870 2.71 -9.76 23.63
N VAL A 871 3.44 -9.97 24.73
CA VAL A 871 4.88 -10.28 24.76
C VAL A 871 5.11 -11.77 24.98
N TYR A 872 5.94 -12.39 24.12
CA TYR A 872 6.24 -13.81 24.19
C TYR A 872 7.68 -14.05 24.64
N TRP A 873 7.84 -14.82 25.72
CA TRP A 873 9.14 -15.15 26.30
C TRP A 873 9.57 -16.58 25.96
N ASP A 874 10.75 -16.73 25.38
CA ASP A 874 11.29 -18.01 24.88
C ASP A 874 12.53 -18.46 25.67
N ARG A 875 13.29 -17.52 26.25
CA ARG A 875 14.47 -17.87 27.05
C ARG A 875 14.66 -16.95 28.22
N ALA A 876 14.97 -17.52 29.38
CA ALA A 876 15.36 -16.78 30.59
C ALA A 876 16.62 -17.38 31.23
N PHE A 877 17.60 -16.54 31.54
CA PHE A 877 18.76 -16.91 32.34
C PHE A 877 19.31 -15.69 33.08
N PHE A 878 20.18 -15.90 34.05
CA PHE A 878 20.78 -14.81 34.81
C PHE A 878 22.27 -15.03 35.06
N THR A 879 22.96 -13.94 35.39
CA THR A 879 24.37 -13.96 35.78
C THR A 879 24.55 -13.40 37.19
N ILE A 880 25.58 -13.86 37.89
CA ILE A 880 25.96 -13.37 39.22
C ILE A 880 27.41 -12.89 39.20
N GLY A 881 27.66 -11.71 39.74
CA GLY A 881 28.99 -11.11 39.79
C GLY A 881 29.46 -10.59 38.43
N ASP A 882 30.62 -9.93 38.45
CA ASP A 882 31.22 -9.38 37.24
C ASP A 882 31.62 -10.49 36.27
N GLN A 883 30.97 -10.49 35.12
CA GLN A 883 31.27 -11.38 34.01
C GLN A 883 32.30 -10.67 33.13
N VAL A 884 33.60 -10.90 33.34
CA VAL A 884 34.66 -10.27 32.53
C VAL A 884 35.58 -11.32 31.90
N PHE A 885 35.97 -11.07 30.66
CA PHE A 885 36.97 -11.83 29.91
C PHE A 885 37.59 -10.90 28.85
N PRO A 886 38.81 -11.20 28.35
CA PRO A 886 39.44 -10.38 27.34
C PRO A 886 38.60 -10.37 26.05
N MET A 887 38.42 -9.19 25.48
CA MET A 887 37.73 -8.95 24.22
C MET A 887 38.53 -7.97 23.37
N VAL A 888 38.54 -8.16 22.05
CA VAL A 888 39.05 -7.17 21.10
C VAL A 888 37.85 -6.66 20.31
N ILE A 889 37.56 -5.36 20.44
CA ILE A 889 36.45 -4.71 19.75
C ILE A 889 37.04 -3.95 18.56
N THR A 890 36.48 -4.13 17.38
CA THR A 890 36.87 -3.39 16.17
C THR A 890 35.63 -2.94 15.43
N GLU A 891 35.53 -1.65 15.17
CA GLU A 891 34.48 -1.05 14.36
C GLU A 891 34.89 -1.04 12.89
N LEU A 892 33.96 -1.42 12.03
CA LEU A 892 34.09 -1.38 10.59
C LEU A 892 33.07 -0.40 10.02
N GLU A 893 33.58 0.58 9.29
CA GLU A 893 32.79 1.45 8.44
C GLU A 893 32.33 0.69 7.19
N VAL A 894 31.24 1.17 6.60
CA VAL A 894 30.69 0.64 5.35
C VAL A 894 31.74 0.76 4.25
N GLU A 895 32.02 -0.35 3.57
CA GLU A 895 32.91 -0.38 2.41
C GLU A 895 32.14 -0.01 1.14
N THR A 896 30.97 -0.61 0.94
CA THR A 896 30.00 -0.21 -0.10
C THR A 896 28.57 -0.40 0.40
N ALA A 897 27.65 0.44 -0.06
CA ALA A 897 26.21 0.25 0.09
C ALA A 897 25.47 0.60 -1.20
N ASP A 898 24.57 -0.28 -1.62
CA ASP A 898 23.78 -0.14 -2.84
C ASP A 898 22.29 -0.34 -2.54
N LEU A 899 21.46 0.65 -2.88
CA LEU A 899 20.01 0.63 -2.71
C LEU A 899 19.36 0.13 -4.01
N GLN A 900 18.43 -0.82 -3.93
CA GLN A 900 17.73 -1.38 -5.08
C GLN A 900 16.32 -1.84 -4.73
N TYR A 901 15.46 -2.00 -5.75
CA TYR A 901 14.17 -2.67 -5.58
C TYR A 901 14.35 -4.20 -5.49
N LEU A 902 14.02 -4.76 -4.33
CA LEU A 902 14.02 -6.19 -4.10
C LEU A 902 12.67 -6.80 -4.46
N GLY A 903 11.59 -6.23 -3.94
CA GLY A 903 10.30 -6.88 -3.71
C GLY A 903 10.18 -7.37 -2.25
N PHE A 904 9.20 -8.22 -1.99
CA PHE A 904 8.80 -8.72 -0.68
C PHE A 904 9.21 -10.19 -0.52
N PRO A 905 10.21 -10.50 0.34
CA PRO A 905 10.48 -11.86 0.78
C PRO A 905 9.23 -12.56 1.31
N LYS A 906 9.09 -13.86 1.03
CA LYS A 906 7.91 -14.64 1.41
C LYS A 906 7.85 -14.83 2.92
N MET A 907 6.74 -14.41 3.51
CA MET A 907 6.45 -14.56 4.94
C MET A 907 6.14 -16.02 5.31
N TYR A 908 6.62 -16.47 6.47
CA TYR A 908 6.22 -17.73 7.13
C TYR A 908 6.27 -17.58 8.67
N ARG A 909 5.68 -18.53 9.40
CA ARG A 909 5.82 -18.62 10.86
C ARG A 909 6.52 -19.92 11.26
N PRO A 910 7.50 -19.88 12.19
CA PRO A 910 8.16 -21.09 12.67
C PRO A 910 7.24 -21.95 13.55
N THR A 911 6.37 -21.30 14.34
CA THR A 911 5.33 -21.92 15.18
C THR A 911 4.10 -21.00 15.20
N PRO A 912 2.90 -21.45 15.61
CA PRO A 912 1.69 -20.61 15.64
C PRO A 912 1.84 -19.31 16.44
N HIS A 913 2.59 -19.36 17.54
CA HIS A 913 2.90 -18.23 18.43
C HIS A 913 4.25 -17.56 18.13
N GLY A 914 4.95 -17.99 17.08
CA GLY A 914 6.19 -17.37 16.63
C GLY A 914 5.94 -16.10 15.83
N PRO A 915 6.93 -15.19 15.76
CA PRO A 915 6.83 -14.02 14.91
C PRO A 915 6.78 -14.44 13.44
N HIS A 916 6.25 -13.55 12.60
CA HIS A 916 6.44 -13.64 11.15
C HIS A 916 7.93 -13.51 10.81
N LEU A 917 8.46 -14.52 10.13
CA LEU A 917 9.80 -14.57 9.56
C LEU A 917 9.71 -14.58 8.03
N TYR A 918 10.84 -14.39 7.36
CA TYR A 918 10.86 -14.12 5.92
C TYR A 918 11.96 -14.94 5.22
N ASP A 919 11.59 -15.62 4.13
CA ASP A 919 12.54 -16.37 3.30
C ASP A 919 13.04 -15.51 2.15
N TYR A 920 14.25 -15.00 2.32
CA TYR A 920 14.94 -14.16 1.34
C TYR A 920 15.08 -14.80 -0.05
N ASN A 921 15.04 -16.14 -0.16
CA ASN A 921 15.20 -16.82 -1.45
C ASN A 921 13.90 -16.89 -2.28
N GLN A 922 12.77 -16.51 -1.68
CA GLN A 922 11.46 -16.48 -2.33
C GLN A 922 10.95 -15.04 -2.33
N ILE A 923 11.20 -14.32 -3.41
CA ILE A 923 10.87 -12.90 -3.52
C ILE A 923 9.67 -12.71 -4.42
N ASP A 924 8.71 -11.95 -3.90
CA ASP A 924 7.56 -11.44 -4.62
C ASP A 924 7.83 -9.99 -5.07
N ARG A 925 7.63 -9.65 -6.35
CA ARG A 925 7.97 -8.30 -6.87
C ARG A 925 6.75 -7.45 -7.21
N ASN A 926 5.56 -7.87 -6.83
CA ASN A 926 4.36 -7.10 -7.12
C ASN A 926 4.14 -6.07 -6.02
N GLN A 927 3.49 -4.97 -6.40
CA GLN A 927 3.15 -3.92 -5.46
C GLN A 927 2.17 -4.47 -4.43
N ARG A 928 2.54 -4.34 -3.16
CA ARG A 928 1.75 -4.85 -2.03
C ARG A 928 0.98 -3.74 -1.32
N TRP A 929 1.51 -2.52 -1.37
CA TRP A 929 1.06 -1.40 -0.58
C TRP A 929 0.81 -0.16 -1.44
N ARG A 930 -0.02 0.74 -0.91
CA ARG A 930 -0.19 2.10 -1.41
C ARG A 930 0.95 2.96 -0.85
N ASP A 931 2.13 2.86 -1.46
CA ASP A 931 3.38 3.48 -1.00
C ASP A 931 3.25 5.00 -0.77
N MET A 932 3.73 5.57 0.35
CA MET A 932 3.57 7.00 0.62
C MET A 932 4.00 7.92 -0.54
N GLU A 933 3.26 8.99 -0.79
CA GLU A 933 3.63 9.93 -1.85
C GLU A 933 4.90 10.72 -1.49
N GLY A 934 5.75 11.01 -2.47
CA GLY A 934 6.90 11.89 -2.25
C GLY A 934 8.19 11.36 -2.84
N PHE A 935 9.31 11.80 -2.29
CA PHE A 935 10.64 11.56 -2.84
C PHE A 935 11.45 10.61 -1.97
N PHE A 936 11.74 9.44 -2.52
CA PHE A 936 12.60 8.43 -1.95
C PHE A 936 14.02 8.50 -2.53
N THR A 937 14.97 7.85 -1.88
CA THR A 937 16.34 7.77 -2.39
C THR A 937 16.40 6.97 -3.71
N ARG A 938 17.19 7.48 -4.65
CA ARG A 938 17.49 6.85 -5.94
C ARG A 938 18.18 5.50 -5.74
N TYR A 939 17.95 4.57 -6.66
CA TYR A 939 18.70 3.32 -6.66
C TYR A 939 20.18 3.52 -7.03
N GLY A 940 21.00 2.54 -6.64
CA GLY A 940 22.44 2.53 -6.81
C GLY A 940 23.20 2.91 -5.54
N ASP A 941 24.42 3.41 -5.72
CA ASP A 941 25.35 3.69 -4.63
C ASP A 941 24.81 4.76 -3.66
N VAL A 942 24.73 4.36 -2.38
CA VAL A 942 24.34 5.17 -1.22
C VAL A 942 25.39 5.10 -0.11
N THR A 943 26.61 4.62 -0.40
CA THR A 943 27.69 4.42 0.58
C THR A 943 27.99 5.67 1.40
N GLN A 944 27.98 6.85 0.78
CA GLN A 944 28.27 8.11 1.46
C GLN A 944 27.20 8.50 2.49
N LEU A 945 25.96 8.07 2.28
CA LEU A 945 24.81 8.37 3.15
C LEU A 945 24.75 7.51 4.40
N LEU A 946 25.60 6.49 4.54
CA LEU A 946 25.55 5.56 5.68
C LEU A 946 26.83 5.60 6.54
N ASN A 947 27.78 6.49 6.22
CA ASN A 947 29.07 6.55 6.90
C ASN A 947 29.14 7.61 8.01
N SER A 948 28.26 8.59 8.04
CA SER A 948 28.27 9.71 9.00
C SER A 948 26.89 10.02 9.54
N LEU A 949 26.81 10.54 10.77
CA LEU A 949 25.59 11.15 11.29
C LEU A 949 25.56 12.62 10.83
N ASP A 950 24.95 12.87 9.68
CA ASP A 950 24.89 14.20 9.06
C ASP A 950 23.52 14.57 8.46
N ASP A 951 22.46 13.87 8.88
CA ASP A 951 21.06 14.09 8.47
C ASP A 951 20.84 13.88 6.95
N LYS A 952 21.71 13.09 6.31
CA LYS A 952 21.65 12.75 4.89
C LYS A 952 21.21 11.30 4.72
N LEU A 953 19.90 11.13 4.64
CA LEU A 953 19.24 9.86 4.84
C LEU A 953 19.24 8.96 3.59
N VAL A 954 19.28 7.64 3.77
CA VAL A 954 18.72 6.71 2.79
C VAL A 954 17.25 6.56 3.10
N VAL A 955 16.39 7.05 2.22
CA VAL A 955 14.92 6.99 2.31
C VAL A 955 14.44 5.80 1.49
N MET A 956 14.02 4.75 2.19
CA MET A 956 13.57 3.48 1.62
C MET A 956 12.05 3.44 1.54
N ASN A 957 11.54 2.81 0.49
CA ASN A 957 10.14 2.47 0.30
C ASN A 957 9.92 0.98 0.58
N ALA A 958 8.66 0.58 0.74
CA ALA A 958 8.30 -0.82 0.79
C ALA A 958 8.78 -1.59 -0.46
N GLY A 959 9.37 -2.77 -0.23
CA GLY A 959 10.02 -3.61 -1.23
C GLY A 959 11.47 -3.22 -1.56
N ASP A 960 12.02 -2.15 -0.99
CA ASP A 960 13.42 -1.79 -1.20
C ASP A 960 14.39 -2.60 -0.35
N GLU A 961 15.64 -2.63 -0.79
CA GLU A 961 16.77 -3.22 -0.09
C GLU A 961 18.02 -2.36 -0.20
N ILE A 962 18.74 -2.19 0.92
CA ILE A 962 20.13 -1.76 0.94
C ILE A 962 21.03 -3.00 1.13
N THR A 963 21.90 -3.29 0.17
CA THR A 963 23.00 -4.25 0.36
C THR A 963 24.23 -3.52 0.87
N VAL A 964 24.71 -3.87 2.08
CA VAL A 964 25.84 -3.22 2.76
C VAL A 964 26.99 -4.21 2.90
N THR A 965 28.21 -3.78 2.57
CA THR A 965 29.43 -4.59 2.72
C THR A 965 30.46 -4.00 3.67
N PHE A 966 31.22 -4.88 4.33
CA PHE A 966 32.31 -4.51 5.22
C PHE A 966 33.57 -5.34 4.92
N SER A 967 34.72 -4.67 4.87
CA SER A 967 35.99 -5.31 4.51
C SER A 967 36.53 -6.21 5.63
N LYS A 968 36.76 -7.50 5.35
CA LYS A 968 37.41 -8.41 6.31
C LYS A 968 38.89 -8.05 6.53
N SER A 969 39.54 -7.44 5.52
CA SER A 969 40.97 -7.15 5.52
C SER A 969 41.41 -6.19 6.63
N LYS A 970 40.47 -5.38 7.14
CA LYS A 970 40.66 -4.46 8.26
C LYS A 970 40.66 -5.14 9.64
N LEU A 971 40.30 -6.42 9.73
CA LEU A 971 40.18 -7.14 10.99
C LEU A 971 41.45 -7.91 11.37
N PRO A 972 41.79 -7.99 12.67
CA PRO A 972 42.88 -8.83 13.14
C PRO A 972 42.56 -10.32 12.92
N GLY A 973 43.63 -11.13 12.86
CA GLY A 973 43.50 -12.58 12.90
C GLY A 973 43.01 -13.07 14.27
N LEU A 974 42.16 -14.09 14.28
CA LEU A 974 41.60 -14.64 15.52
C LEU A 974 42.66 -15.46 16.29
N PRO A 975 42.83 -15.22 17.61
CA PRO A 975 43.63 -16.10 18.45
C PRO A 975 43.07 -17.54 18.49
N ALA A 976 43.92 -18.53 18.77
CA ALA A 976 43.47 -19.92 18.88
C ALA A 976 42.43 -20.08 20.02
N GLY A 977 41.31 -20.75 19.72
CA GLY A 977 40.21 -20.96 20.66
C GLY A 977 39.28 -19.76 20.85
N TRP A 978 39.43 -18.70 20.05
CA TRP A 978 38.55 -17.54 20.03
C TRP A 978 37.52 -17.63 18.90
N THR A 979 36.43 -16.91 19.08
CA THR A 979 35.38 -16.68 18.06
C THR A 979 35.17 -15.18 17.88
N ARG A 980 34.47 -14.80 16.80
CA ARG A 980 34.07 -13.43 16.49
C ARG A 980 32.56 -13.33 16.50
N SER A 981 32.04 -12.44 17.34
CA SER A 981 30.64 -12.03 17.32
C SER A 981 30.49 -10.68 16.64
N PHE A 982 29.34 -10.45 16.04
CA PHE A 982 29.02 -9.25 15.29
C PHE A 982 27.82 -8.53 15.91
N ILE A 983 27.90 -7.21 15.97
CA ILE A 983 26.82 -6.29 16.36
C ILE A 983 26.65 -5.29 15.23
N LEU A 984 25.42 -5.12 14.73
CA LEU A 984 25.10 -4.04 13.81
C LEU A 984 24.74 -2.81 14.63
N PHE A 985 25.34 -1.68 14.30
CA PHE A 985 24.85 -0.36 14.68
C PHE A 985 24.12 0.25 13.48
N SER A 986 22.95 0.84 13.73
CA SER A 986 22.23 1.65 12.76
C SER A 986 21.61 2.85 13.44
N ASP A 987 21.62 3.99 12.75
CA ASP A 987 20.89 5.21 13.13
C ASP A 987 19.86 5.57 12.06
N GLY A 988 18.69 6.01 12.52
CA GLY A 988 17.59 6.37 11.64
C GLY A 988 16.23 6.51 12.31
N TRP A 989 15.19 6.54 11.48
CA TRP A 989 13.77 6.60 11.82
C TRP A 989 12.96 5.64 10.94
N VAL A 990 11.74 5.32 11.38
CA VAL A 990 10.74 4.64 10.57
C VAL A 990 9.42 5.39 10.71
N LYS A 991 8.76 5.65 9.60
CA LYS A 991 7.39 6.17 9.58
C LYS A 991 6.48 5.14 8.94
N ASP A 992 5.47 4.68 9.66
CA ASP A 992 4.45 3.82 9.08
C ASP A 992 3.39 4.65 8.32
N ALA A 993 2.73 4.00 7.36
CA ALA A 993 1.68 4.60 6.55
C ALA A 993 0.27 4.40 7.11
N ASP A 994 0.17 4.05 8.40
CA ASP A 994 -1.13 4.03 9.08
C ASP A 994 -1.80 5.41 8.99
N ILE A 995 -3.11 5.43 8.74
CA ILE A 995 -3.86 6.67 8.52
C ILE A 995 -3.72 7.63 9.72
N ASN A 996 -3.61 7.11 10.94
CA ASN A 996 -3.45 7.93 12.14
C ASN A 996 -2.00 8.37 12.43
N THR A 997 -1.01 7.85 11.72
CA THR A 997 0.37 8.35 11.82
C THR A 997 0.48 9.73 11.20
N LEU A 998 1.09 10.67 11.93
CA LEU A 998 1.21 12.05 11.45
C LEU A 998 1.94 12.11 10.11
N THR A 999 1.32 12.77 9.12
CA THR A 999 1.86 12.95 7.76
C THR A 999 2.10 11.61 7.01
N SER A 1000 1.35 10.56 7.34
CA SER A 1000 1.48 9.23 6.71
C SER A 1000 1.10 9.17 5.24
N GLN A 1001 0.37 10.17 4.73
CA GLN A 1001 0.09 10.33 3.29
C GLN A 1001 1.36 10.52 2.45
N THR A 1002 2.42 11.07 3.06
CA THR A 1002 3.63 11.45 2.31
C THR A 1002 4.91 10.97 2.97
N VAL A 1003 5.97 10.76 2.20
CA VAL A 1003 7.34 10.50 2.68
C VAL A 1003 7.83 11.66 3.55
N GLY A 1004 7.41 12.88 3.23
CA GLY A 1004 7.76 14.09 3.95
C GLY A 1004 6.86 14.34 5.18
N PRO A 1005 7.20 15.34 5.99
CA PRO A 1005 8.51 15.99 6.07
C PRO A 1005 9.59 14.99 6.53
N LEU A 1006 10.83 15.19 6.06
CA LEU A 1006 11.96 14.33 6.46
C LEU A 1006 12.40 14.64 7.91
N PRO A 1007 12.84 13.63 8.68
CA PRO A 1007 13.40 13.83 10.01
C PRO A 1007 14.84 14.39 9.95
N TYR A 1008 15.32 14.90 11.09
CA TYR A 1008 16.73 15.25 11.32
C TYR A 1008 17.02 15.25 12.83
N HIS A 1009 18.26 14.98 13.24
CA HIS A 1009 18.66 14.72 14.63
C HIS A 1009 18.32 15.85 15.61
N ASN A 1010 18.47 17.10 15.16
CA ASN A 1010 18.25 18.28 16.00
C ASN A 1010 16.80 18.79 16.00
N MET A 1011 15.86 18.06 15.41
CA MET A 1011 14.45 18.44 15.44
C MET A 1011 13.88 18.31 16.85
N LYS A 1012 13.00 19.23 17.24
CA LYS A 1012 12.36 19.21 18.56
C LYS A 1012 11.16 18.28 18.58
N ASP A 1013 10.33 18.40 17.55
CA ASP A 1013 9.05 17.71 17.40
C ASP A 1013 8.90 17.26 15.95
N TYR A 1014 8.06 16.24 15.74
CA TYR A 1014 7.64 15.81 14.40
C TYR A 1014 6.13 16.06 14.23
N PRO A 1015 5.67 16.57 13.08
CA PRO A 1015 6.45 17.05 11.94
C PRO A 1015 7.30 18.28 12.29
N PRO A 1016 8.55 18.41 11.77
CA PRO A 1016 9.35 19.60 11.97
C PRO A 1016 8.69 20.82 11.32
N LYS A 1017 8.75 21.97 11.99
CA LYS A 1017 8.20 23.23 11.46
C LYS A 1017 8.97 23.75 10.25
N GLU A 1018 10.28 23.55 10.25
CA GLU A 1018 11.20 23.97 9.20
C GLU A 1018 12.20 22.84 8.98
N TYR A 1019 12.54 22.59 7.72
CA TYR A 1019 13.58 21.62 7.37
C TYR A 1019 14.90 22.36 7.09
N PRO A 1020 16.06 21.87 7.56
CA PRO A 1020 17.31 22.61 7.41
C PRO A 1020 17.71 22.81 5.93
N GLU A 1021 17.85 24.07 5.50
CA GLU A 1021 18.17 24.42 4.10
C GLU A 1021 19.48 23.78 3.59
N HIS A 1022 20.46 23.57 4.48
CA HIS A 1022 21.74 22.97 4.13
C HIS A 1022 21.65 21.48 3.73
N LEU A 1023 20.53 20.81 4.04
CA LEU A 1023 20.26 19.42 3.62
C LEU A 1023 19.56 19.35 2.26
N LEU A 1024 19.04 20.47 1.75
CA LEU A 1024 18.39 20.54 0.45
C LEU A 1024 19.31 20.02 -0.67
N PRO A 1025 20.62 20.36 -0.78
CA PRO A 1025 21.49 19.77 -1.80
C PRO A 1025 21.57 18.25 -1.77
N TYR A 1026 21.51 17.61 -0.60
CA TYR A 1026 21.54 16.15 -0.50
C TYR A 1026 20.21 15.53 -0.94
N GLN A 1027 19.06 16.08 -0.52
CA GLN A 1027 17.76 15.69 -1.08
C GLN A 1027 17.77 15.86 -2.59
N LEU A 1028 18.37 16.99 -2.98
CA LEU A 1028 18.82 17.46 -4.29
C LEU A 1028 19.60 16.43 -5.12
N GLU A 1029 20.32 15.56 -4.44
CA GLU A 1029 21.29 14.61 -4.95
C GLU A 1029 20.84 13.13 -4.88
N TYR A 1030 20.05 12.80 -3.87
CA TYR A 1030 19.73 11.41 -3.55
C TYR A 1030 18.23 11.14 -3.60
N ASN A 1031 17.36 12.06 -3.19
CA ASN A 1031 15.92 11.80 -3.05
C ASN A 1031 15.19 12.06 -4.36
N SER A 1032 15.42 11.13 -5.28
CA SER A 1032 15.09 11.29 -6.68
C SER A 1032 13.95 10.39 -7.14
N ARG A 1033 13.63 9.30 -6.45
CA ARG A 1033 12.53 8.44 -6.86
C ARG A 1033 11.20 9.03 -6.37
N ARG A 1034 10.41 9.62 -7.27
CA ARG A 1034 9.09 10.17 -6.91
C ARG A 1034 8.00 9.10 -7.03
N ILE A 1035 7.18 8.97 -5.99
CA ILE A 1035 5.91 8.22 -6.02
C ILE A 1035 4.75 9.22 -5.95
N ARG A 1036 3.69 8.95 -6.72
CA ARG A 1036 2.39 9.63 -6.70
C ARG A 1036 1.31 8.56 -6.79
N HIS A 1037 0.20 8.77 -6.11
CA HIS A 1037 -1.02 8.01 -6.30
C HIS A 1037 -1.92 8.73 -7.29
N LYS A 1038 -2.34 7.99 -8.28
CA LYS A 1038 -3.72 7.95 -8.71
C LYS A 1038 -4.01 6.47 -8.77
N LEU A 1039 -4.94 5.95 -7.98
CA LEU A 1039 -5.38 4.59 -8.22
C LEU A 1039 -6.05 4.61 -9.60
N PRO A 1040 -5.54 3.92 -10.62
CA PRO A 1040 -6.34 3.74 -11.82
C PRO A 1040 -7.54 2.87 -11.40
N PRO A 1041 -8.78 3.21 -11.79
CA PRO A 1041 -9.85 2.22 -11.77
C PRO A 1041 -9.41 0.99 -12.62
N PHE A 1042 -9.83 -0.21 -12.21
CA PHE A 1042 -9.43 -1.50 -12.79
C PHE A 1042 -9.46 -1.59 -14.33
#